data_AF-A0A2E6CAD5-F1
#
_entry.id   AF-A0A2E6CAD5-F1
#
_cell.length_a   1.000
_cell.length_b   1.000
_cell.length_c   1.000
_cell.angle_alpha   90.00
_cell.angle_beta   90.00
_cell.angle_gamma   90.00
#
_symmetry.space_group_name_H-M   'P 1'
#
loop_
_entity.id
_entity.type
_entity.pdbx_description
1 polymer ?
#
loop_
_entity_poly.entity_id
_entity_poly.type
_entity_poly.pdbx_seq_one_letter_code
_entity_poly.pdbx_strand_id
1 'polypeptide(L)'
;MTAINDVTTLEKDSNISIITLDSPPVNALSAPVREGLHKGVTEARNDKETEAIVIICKGRTFIAGADISEFGKEPKGPSLFEVQEFIEDSNKPVIAAIHGTALGGGLEVALTCHYRIAVPSARCGLPEVNLGLLPGAGGTQRLPRVVGVEKALQMVTSGQHVPASRCLEMGLVDELADEDKLLEDSISFAKKIVSEKRPLVKISEMNEKVEAAKGNENLFKDFRASIARRARGFLAPEYNIQCIEAAVNKSFKDGIKVERKLFMELVTGNQSAAQRYAFFAQRQVAKIPDIESDVEIKPYKSIGVIGAGTMGGGISMNFANVGIPVTIVEQNQERLDKGLSIIRKNYENTANKGRISVEDVEKRTSLIVGSTSIEDLSECDLIIEAVFENMDLKKEIFRTLDKIMKDGAILATNTSALDVNEIAAETKRPEDVIGLHFFSPANVMRLLEIVRGEKTSKSVVATSMQMAKSIGKIAAVVGVCPGFVGNRILAQRQREANKLILEGAMPWDVDDVLFEFGFPMGPFAMSDLAGLDIGWDKDLSKGDTLRDRLCEAGRLGQKTGKGFYIYDEDRNKSPDQEVEELIKEFSDNHQIKRRPIEKEEILERCLYPMINEGFKILEEGMAIRASDIDIVWINGYGWPIYQGGPMFYGNLIGYDKILKWLKDMEKSHGQEFTPSPYLEKVVNEEINLFG
;
A
#
# COMPACT_ATOMS: atom_id res chain seq x y z
N MET A 1 -8.11 3.23 -41.82
CA MET A 1 -8.47 2.36 -40.68
C MET A 1 -9.18 1.09 -41.13
N THR A 2 -8.50 -0.05 -41.05
CA THR A 2 -9.14 -1.38 -41.13
C THR A 2 -9.28 -1.92 -39.71
N ALA A 3 -10.48 -2.34 -39.31
CA ALA A 3 -10.67 -2.98 -38.01
C ALA A 3 -10.12 -4.42 -38.05
N ILE A 4 -9.21 -4.75 -37.13
CA ILE A 4 -8.74 -6.13 -36.92
C ILE A 4 -9.70 -6.87 -35.99
N ASN A 5 -10.13 -6.19 -34.92
CA ASN A 5 -11.21 -6.57 -34.02
C ASN A 5 -11.74 -5.32 -33.28
N ASP A 6 -12.61 -5.52 -32.29
CA ASP A 6 -13.29 -4.44 -31.56
C ASP A 6 -12.35 -3.48 -30.81
N VAL A 7 -11.12 -3.90 -30.51
CA VAL A 7 -10.15 -3.12 -29.71
C VAL A 7 -8.83 -2.89 -30.45
N THR A 8 -8.75 -3.22 -31.74
CA THR A 8 -7.52 -3.11 -32.53
C THR A 8 -7.81 -2.72 -33.97
N THR A 9 -7.10 -1.70 -34.44
CA THR A 9 -7.14 -1.26 -35.84
C THR A 9 -5.76 -1.32 -36.47
N LEU A 10 -5.72 -1.61 -37.76
CA LEU A 10 -4.54 -1.53 -38.60
C LEU A 10 -4.72 -0.40 -39.62
N GLU A 11 -3.76 0.51 -39.66
CA GLU A 11 -3.68 1.59 -40.64
C GLU A 11 -2.34 1.55 -41.36
N LYS A 12 -2.24 2.30 -42.46
CA LYS A 12 -0.99 2.44 -43.20
C LYS A 12 -0.76 3.93 -43.49
N ASP A 13 0.38 4.46 -43.07
CA ASP A 13 0.93 5.71 -43.59
C ASP A 13 2.08 5.39 -44.54
N SER A 14 1.84 5.59 -45.83
CA SER A 14 2.83 5.30 -46.87
C SER A 14 3.28 3.83 -46.82
N ASN A 15 4.52 3.56 -46.41
CA ASN A 15 5.12 2.23 -46.24
C ASN A 15 5.18 1.77 -44.77
N ILE A 16 4.53 2.49 -43.84
CA ILE A 16 4.55 2.18 -42.40
C ILE A 16 3.17 1.69 -41.97
N SER A 17 3.08 0.46 -41.48
CA SER A 17 1.87 -0.08 -40.86
C SER A 17 1.75 0.39 -39.42
N ILE A 18 0.56 0.79 -39.00
CA ILE A 18 0.27 1.33 -37.65
C ILE A 18 -0.82 0.46 -37.01
N ILE A 19 -0.44 -0.29 -35.99
CA ILE A 19 -1.34 -1.10 -35.17
C ILE A 19 -1.72 -0.26 -33.95
N THR A 20 -2.99 0.12 -33.85
CA THR A 20 -3.50 0.89 -32.72
C THR A 20 -4.39 0.03 -31.83
N LEU A 21 -4.05 -0.06 -30.54
CA LEU A 21 -4.87 -0.71 -29.51
C LEU A 21 -5.76 0.32 -28.80
N ASP A 22 -7.02 -0.01 -28.58
CA ASP A 22 -7.98 0.84 -27.86
C ASP A 22 -8.96 -0.03 -27.06
N SER A 23 -8.60 -0.34 -25.81
CA SER A 23 -9.39 -1.16 -24.89
C SER A 23 -9.65 -0.37 -23.60
N PRO A 24 -10.60 0.58 -23.57
CA PRO A 24 -10.89 1.37 -22.37
C PRO A 24 -11.38 0.49 -21.20
N PRO A 25 -11.13 0.88 -19.93
CA PRO A 25 -10.56 2.15 -19.48
C PRO A 25 -9.03 2.22 -19.46
N VAL A 26 -8.34 1.08 -19.67
CA VAL A 26 -6.88 0.93 -19.82
C VAL A 26 -6.58 -0.28 -20.71
N ASN A 27 -5.53 -0.19 -21.53
CA ASN A 27 -5.12 -1.26 -22.45
C ASN A 27 -4.44 -2.43 -21.70
N ALA A 28 -5.23 -3.30 -21.05
CA ALA A 28 -4.74 -4.54 -20.46
C ALA A 28 -4.59 -5.64 -21.52
N LEU A 29 -3.67 -6.59 -21.33
CA LEU A 29 -3.45 -7.74 -22.22
C LEU A 29 -4.54 -8.81 -22.08
N SER A 30 -5.80 -8.40 -22.22
CA SER A 30 -6.95 -9.28 -22.33
C SER A 30 -6.87 -10.12 -23.61
N ALA A 31 -7.68 -11.18 -23.69
CA ALA A 31 -7.73 -12.03 -24.87
C ALA A 31 -7.96 -11.25 -26.19
N PRO A 32 -8.89 -10.27 -26.29
CA PRO A 32 -9.08 -9.46 -27.49
C PRO A 32 -7.86 -8.62 -27.88
N VAL A 33 -7.14 -8.05 -26.90
CA VAL A 33 -5.92 -7.27 -27.17
C VAL A 33 -4.80 -8.17 -27.68
N ARG A 34 -4.60 -9.34 -27.07
CA ARG A 34 -3.62 -10.35 -27.53
C ARG A 34 -3.93 -10.83 -28.94
N GLU A 35 -5.20 -11.11 -29.23
CA GLU A 35 -5.66 -11.50 -30.57
C GLU A 35 -5.43 -10.39 -31.61
N GLY A 36 -5.76 -9.15 -31.25
CA GLY A 36 -5.57 -7.98 -32.11
C GLY A 36 -4.11 -7.74 -32.45
N LEU A 37 -3.21 -7.83 -31.46
CA LEU A 37 -1.76 -7.77 -31.69
C LEU A 37 -1.29 -8.90 -32.62
N HIS A 38 -1.67 -10.15 -32.34
CA HIS A 38 -1.25 -11.30 -33.14
C HIS A 38 -1.68 -11.14 -34.61
N LYS A 39 -2.96 -10.85 -34.85
CA LYS A 39 -3.52 -10.68 -36.20
C LYS A 39 -2.93 -9.45 -36.90
N GLY A 40 -2.87 -8.31 -36.23
CA GLY A 40 -2.36 -7.06 -36.81
C GLY A 40 -0.89 -7.18 -37.22
N VAL A 41 -0.04 -7.78 -36.38
CA VAL A 41 1.37 -8.02 -36.72
C VAL A 41 1.48 -9.03 -37.87
N THR A 42 0.65 -10.08 -37.85
CA THR A 42 0.61 -11.10 -38.92
C THR A 42 0.23 -10.51 -40.27
N GLU A 43 -0.74 -9.61 -40.32
CA GLU A 43 -1.15 -8.94 -41.56
C GLU A 43 -0.04 -7.98 -42.04
N ALA A 44 0.48 -7.13 -41.15
CA ALA A 44 1.50 -6.14 -41.48
C ALA A 44 2.83 -6.77 -41.93
N ARG A 45 3.25 -7.92 -41.36
CA ARG A 45 4.47 -8.62 -41.81
C ARG A 45 4.31 -9.24 -43.20
N ASN A 46 3.11 -9.67 -43.57
CA ASN A 46 2.84 -10.35 -44.84
C ASN A 46 2.52 -9.37 -45.99
N ASP A 47 2.14 -8.14 -45.67
CA ASP A 47 1.91 -7.08 -46.65
C ASP A 47 3.22 -6.62 -47.31
N LYS A 48 3.32 -6.71 -48.64
CA LYS A 48 4.56 -6.37 -49.36
C LYS A 48 4.90 -4.87 -49.39
N GLU A 49 3.93 -3.99 -49.17
CA GLU A 49 4.14 -2.54 -49.18
C GLU A 49 4.61 -1.99 -47.82
N THR A 50 4.39 -2.76 -46.77
CA THR A 50 4.84 -2.38 -45.43
C THR A 50 6.33 -2.65 -45.28
N GLU A 51 7.11 -1.62 -44.94
CA GLU A 51 8.54 -1.70 -44.65
C GLU A 51 8.86 -1.65 -43.14
N ALA A 52 7.96 -1.09 -42.31
CA ALA A 52 8.06 -1.15 -40.85
C ALA A 52 6.67 -1.08 -40.18
N ILE A 53 6.61 -1.46 -38.89
CA ILE A 53 5.38 -1.58 -38.10
C ILE A 53 5.50 -0.72 -36.84
N VAL A 54 4.51 0.13 -36.56
CA VAL A 54 4.38 0.88 -35.31
C VAL A 54 3.24 0.28 -34.50
N ILE A 55 3.49 -0.05 -33.23
CA ILE A 55 2.46 -0.44 -32.25
C ILE A 55 2.25 0.74 -31.32
N ILE A 56 1.02 1.27 -31.28
CA ILE A 56 0.62 2.41 -30.45
C ILE A 56 -0.71 2.10 -29.74
N CYS A 57 -1.03 2.86 -28.69
CA CYS A 57 -2.29 2.72 -27.97
C CYS A 57 -3.06 4.05 -27.95
N LYS A 58 -4.39 4.00 -27.82
CA LYS A 58 -5.24 5.13 -27.43
C LYS A 58 -5.45 5.17 -25.91
N GLY A 59 -5.99 6.27 -25.41
CA GLY A 59 -6.31 6.46 -24.00
C GLY A 59 -5.10 6.91 -23.17
N ARG A 60 -5.12 6.61 -21.87
CA ARG A 60 -4.18 7.19 -20.88
C ARG A 60 -2.80 6.54 -20.84
N THR A 61 -2.65 5.34 -21.38
CA THR A 61 -1.44 4.54 -21.27
C THR A 61 -1.20 3.76 -22.56
N PHE A 62 0.05 3.36 -22.78
CA PHE A 62 0.38 2.16 -23.54
C PHE A 62 -0.27 0.92 -22.87
N ILE A 63 0.26 -0.27 -23.12
CA ILE A 63 -0.22 -1.49 -22.49
C ILE A 63 0.10 -1.45 -20.98
N ALA A 64 -0.95 -1.54 -20.15
CA ALA A 64 -0.87 -1.36 -18.70
C ALA A 64 -0.47 -2.62 -17.92
N GLY A 65 -0.30 -3.75 -18.61
CA GLY A 65 0.06 -5.04 -18.03
C GLY A 65 -0.92 -6.14 -18.40
N ALA A 66 -0.79 -7.28 -17.72
CA ALA A 66 -1.74 -8.38 -17.85
C ALA A 66 -3.12 -8.01 -17.32
N ASP A 67 -4.18 -8.58 -17.90
CA ASP A 67 -5.51 -8.49 -17.30
C ASP A 67 -5.59 -9.44 -16.10
N ILE A 68 -5.41 -8.89 -14.90
CA ILE A 68 -5.42 -9.63 -13.64
C ILE A 68 -6.78 -10.32 -13.43
N SER A 69 -7.86 -9.82 -14.02
CA SER A 69 -9.18 -10.44 -13.90
C SER A 69 -9.31 -11.76 -14.69
N GLU A 70 -8.39 -12.03 -15.63
CA GLU A 70 -8.31 -13.30 -16.36
C GLU A 70 -7.52 -14.38 -15.58
N PHE A 71 -6.82 -14.03 -14.50
CA PHE A 71 -5.97 -14.97 -13.78
C PHE A 71 -6.82 -16.04 -13.06
N GLY A 72 -6.42 -17.31 -13.22
CA GLY A 72 -7.15 -18.46 -12.67
C GLY A 72 -8.36 -18.90 -13.48
N LYS A 73 -8.67 -18.23 -14.61
CA LYS A 73 -9.71 -18.64 -15.56
C LYS A 73 -9.11 -19.46 -16.70
N GLU A 74 -9.96 -20.14 -17.48
CA GLU A 74 -9.52 -20.84 -18.69
C GLU A 74 -8.87 -19.86 -19.69
N PRO A 75 -7.67 -20.17 -20.21
CA PRO A 75 -6.99 -19.33 -21.18
C PRO A 75 -7.81 -19.14 -22.46
N LYS A 76 -7.94 -17.90 -22.92
CA LYS A 76 -8.59 -17.54 -24.19
C LYS A 76 -7.62 -16.78 -25.10
N GLY A 77 -7.84 -16.90 -26.41
CA GLY A 77 -7.03 -16.25 -27.44
C GLY A 77 -5.60 -16.79 -27.53
N PRO A 78 -4.76 -16.17 -28.39
CA PRO A 78 -3.35 -16.53 -28.49
C PRO A 78 -2.62 -16.25 -27.17
N SER A 79 -1.63 -17.09 -26.86
CA SER A 79 -0.81 -16.87 -25.66
C SER A 79 0.05 -15.61 -25.83
N LEU A 80 0.42 -14.95 -24.73
CA LEU A 80 1.32 -13.79 -24.84
C LEU A 80 2.68 -14.16 -25.44
N PHE A 81 3.19 -15.36 -25.17
CA PHE A 81 4.42 -15.86 -25.77
C PHE A 81 4.32 -15.99 -27.29
N GLU A 82 3.19 -16.45 -27.81
CA GLU A 82 2.95 -16.54 -29.26
C GLU A 82 2.92 -15.14 -29.89
N VAL A 83 2.22 -14.18 -29.27
CA VAL A 83 2.23 -12.77 -29.72
C VAL A 83 3.66 -12.21 -29.75
N GLN A 84 4.42 -12.46 -28.68
CA GLN A 84 5.80 -12.00 -28.53
C GLN A 84 6.74 -12.59 -29.57
N GLU A 85 6.66 -13.90 -29.84
CA GLU A 85 7.45 -14.58 -30.87
C GLU A 85 7.16 -13.98 -32.25
N PHE A 86 5.89 -13.74 -32.58
CA PHE A 86 5.52 -13.11 -33.85
C PHE A 86 6.06 -11.68 -34.01
N ILE A 87 6.15 -10.92 -32.93
CA ILE A 87 6.72 -9.57 -32.93
C ILE A 87 8.25 -9.64 -33.06
N GLU A 88 8.92 -10.45 -32.25
CA GLU A 88 10.38 -10.55 -32.19
C GLU A 88 10.98 -11.18 -33.45
N ASP A 89 10.26 -12.11 -34.09
CA ASP A 89 10.67 -12.77 -35.35
C ASP A 89 10.16 -12.05 -36.61
N SER A 90 9.57 -10.86 -36.46
CA SER A 90 9.16 -10.05 -37.61
C SER A 90 10.37 -9.75 -38.50
N ASN A 91 10.24 -9.99 -39.80
CA ASN A 91 11.24 -9.66 -40.82
C ASN A 91 11.28 -8.16 -41.16
N LYS A 92 10.50 -7.34 -40.44
CA LYS A 92 10.41 -5.89 -40.59
C LYS A 92 10.62 -5.24 -39.21
N PRO A 93 11.19 -4.02 -39.14
CA PRO A 93 11.27 -3.27 -37.90
C PRO A 93 9.89 -3.13 -37.25
N VAL A 94 9.84 -3.38 -35.94
CA VAL A 94 8.65 -3.17 -35.12
C VAL A 94 9.01 -2.17 -34.04
N ILE A 95 8.25 -1.09 -33.97
CA ILE A 95 8.49 0.04 -33.07
C ILE A 95 7.36 0.09 -32.05
N ALA A 96 7.69 0.04 -30.77
CA ALA A 96 6.73 0.34 -29.69
C ALA A 96 6.70 1.86 -29.44
N ALA A 97 5.54 2.48 -29.65
CA ALA A 97 5.30 3.90 -29.37
C ALA A 97 4.63 4.06 -28.00
N ILE A 98 5.37 4.56 -27.01
CA ILE A 98 5.01 4.49 -25.59
C ILE A 98 4.59 5.87 -25.05
N HIS A 99 3.33 5.98 -24.63
CA HIS A 99 2.83 7.08 -23.79
C HIS A 99 2.27 6.58 -22.46
N GLY A 100 2.13 7.49 -21.49
CA GLY A 100 1.64 7.16 -20.16
C GLY A 100 2.50 6.10 -19.49
N THR A 101 2.02 4.86 -19.38
CA THR A 101 2.78 3.77 -18.76
C THR A 101 2.83 2.50 -19.60
N ALA A 102 4.03 1.91 -19.74
CA ALA A 102 4.23 0.54 -20.20
C ALA A 102 4.64 -0.34 -19.01
N LEU A 103 3.71 -1.10 -18.45
CA LEU A 103 3.92 -1.84 -17.21
C LEU A 103 3.74 -3.34 -17.40
N GLY A 104 4.53 -4.12 -16.68
CA GLY A 104 4.46 -5.57 -16.64
C GLY A 104 4.47 -6.18 -18.03
N GLY A 105 3.48 -7.03 -18.34
CA GLY A 105 3.28 -7.58 -19.67
C GLY A 105 3.32 -6.56 -20.82
N GLY A 106 2.93 -5.30 -20.60
CA GLY A 106 3.05 -4.24 -21.61
C GLY A 106 4.49 -3.85 -21.92
N LEU A 107 5.35 -3.79 -20.90
CA LEU A 107 6.79 -3.65 -21.11
C LEU A 107 7.40 -4.93 -21.70
N GLU A 108 6.89 -6.11 -21.33
CA GLU A 108 7.33 -7.38 -21.92
C GLU A 108 7.04 -7.44 -23.44
N VAL A 109 5.92 -6.87 -23.91
CA VAL A 109 5.64 -6.69 -25.35
C VAL A 109 6.58 -5.64 -25.99
N ALA A 110 6.83 -4.52 -25.31
CA ALA A 110 7.76 -3.52 -25.82
C ALA A 110 9.21 -4.06 -25.93
N LEU A 111 9.61 -4.96 -25.05
CA LEU A 111 10.91 -5.66 -25.06
C LEU A 111 11.03 -6.69 -26.20
N THR A 112 9.94 -7.09 -26.85
CA THR A 112 10.01 -7.94 -28.06
C THR A 112 10.03 -7.13 -29.35
N CYS A 113 9.64 -5.86 -29.30
CA CYS A 113 9.79 -4.95 -30.43
C CYS A 113 11.28 -4.69 -30.71
N HIS A 114 11.62 -4.43 -31.97
CA HIS A 114 12.99 -4.10 -32.36
C HIS A 114 13.45 -2.77 -31.78
N TYR A 115 12.55 -1.78 -31.75
CA TYR A 115 12.81 -0.44 -31.21
C TYR A 115 11.67 0.07 -30.34
N ARG A 116 11.97 1.02 -29.46
CA ARG A 116 11.03 1.71 -28.56
C ARG A 116 11.25 3.21 -28.63
N ILE A 117 10.17 3.95 -28.86
CA ILE A 117 10.13 5.42 -28.77
C ILE A 117 9.11 5.81 -27.71
N ALA A 118 9.42 6.82 -26.89
CA ALA A 118 8.55 7.21 -25.78
C ALA A 118 8.43 8.73 -25.64
N VAL A 119 7.29 9.22 -25.16
CA VAL A 119 7.15 10.63 -24.75
C VAL A 119 7.87 10.89 -23.42
N PRO A 120 8.30 12.14 -23.12
CA PRO A 120 9.04 12.46 -21.91
C PRO A 120 8.29 12.12 -20.61
N SER A 121 6.96 12.25 -20.59
CA SER A 121 6.13 11.90 -19.43
C SER A 121 5.99 10.39 -19.18
N ALA A 122 6.37 9.55 -20.15
CA ALA A 122 6.12 8.12 -20.09
C ALA A 122 6.94 7.44 -18.98
N ARG A 123 6.44 6.29 -18.50
CA ARG A 123 7.12 5.46 -17.50
C ARG A 123 7.06 3.98 -17.87
N CYS A 124 8.16 3.27 -17.65
CA CYS A 124 8.30 1.83 -17.91
C CYS A 124 8.62 1.07 -16.62
N GLY A 125 8.06 -0.13 -16.43
CA GLY A 125 8.39 -0.95 -15.27
C GLY A 125 7.82 -2.36 -15.31
N LEU A 126 8.29 -3.21 -14.41
CA LEU A 126 7.83 -4.59 -14.19
C LEU A 126 7.32 -4.72 -12.74
N PRO A 127 6.08 -4.26 -12.43
CA PRO A 127 5.56 -4.15 -11.07
C PRO A 127 4.91 -5.42 -10.52
N GLU A 128 5.07 -6.58 -11.17
CA GLU A 128 4.49 -7.86 -10.79
C GLU A 128 4.77 -8.26 -9.33
N VAL A 129 5.92 -7.86 -8.79
CA VAL A 129 6.29 -8.12 -7.40
C VAL A 129 5.28 -7.55 -6.40
N ASN A 130 4.60 -6.44 -6.73
CA ASN A 130 3.55 -5.84 -5.90
C ASN A 130 2.25 -6.66 -5.87
N LEU A 131 2.15 -7.68 -6.73
CA LEU A 131 1.06 -8.66 -6.79
C LEU A 131 1.53 -10.05 -6.30
N GLY A 132 2.70 -10.13 -5.67
CA GLY A 132 3.33 -11.38 -5.27
C GLY A 132 3.77 -12.24 -6.45
N LEU A 133 4.09 -11.62 -7.59
CA LEU A 133 4.45 -12.29 -8.83
C LEU A 133 5.82 -11.86 -9.35
N LEU A 134 6.23 -12.47 -10.45
CA LEU A 134 7.36 -12.06 -11.27
C LEU A 134 6.89 -11.85 -12.72
N PRO A 135 7.62 -11.12 -13.56
CA PRO A 135 7.34 -11.01 -14.99
C PRO A 135 7.29 -12.39 -15.64
N GLY A 136 6.15 -12.73 -16.24
CA GLY A 136 5.83 -14.11 -16.65
C GLY A 136 5.96 -14.39 -18.14
N ALA A 137 6.35 -13.39 -18.94
CA ALA A 137 6.45 -13.48 -20.40
C ALA A 137 7.81 -12.98 -20.91
N GLY A 138 8.88 -13.45 -20.28
CA GLY A 138 10.26 -13.20 -20.65
C GLY A 138 10.83 -11.87 -20.18
N GLY A 139 10.11 -11.09 -19.37
CA GLY A 139 10.59 -9.82 -18.82
C GLY A 139 11.85 -9.99 -17.98
N THR A 140 11.94 -11.05 -17.16
CA THR A 140 13.15 -11.32 -16.35
C THR A 140 14.33 -11.75 -17.20
N GLN A 141 14.09 -12.19 -18.44
CA GLN A 141 15.13 -12.64 -19.36
C GLN A 141 15.58 -11.53 -20.31
N ARG A 142 14.65 -10.72 -20.82
CA ARG A 142 14.94 -9.63 -21.77
C ARG A 142 15.45 -8.37 -21.08
N LEU A 143 14.87 -7.97 -19.94
CA LEU A 143 15.25 -6.75 -19.24
C LEU A 143 16.76 -6.67 -18.90
N PRO A 144 17.40 -7.68 -18.25
CA PRO A 144 18.82 -7.60 -17.90
C PRO A 144 19.76 -7.51 -19.12
N ARG A 145 19.33 -8.01 -20.28
CA ARG A 145 20.07 -7.90 -21.55
C ARG A 145 20.08 -6.49 -22.12
N VAL A 146 19.07 -5.69 -21.79
CA VAL A 146 18.93 -4.29 -22.23
C VAL A 146 19.48 -3.32 -21.22
N VAL A 147 19.10 -3.42 -19.94
CA VAL A 147 19.43 -2.39 -18.94
C VAL A 147 20.60 -2.76 -18.04
N GLY A 148 21.09 -4.00 -18.14
CA GLY A 148 22.09 -4.57 -17.23
C GLY A 148 21.46 -5.21 -15.99
N VAL A 149 22.22 -6.11 -15.37
CA VAL A 149 21.73 -7.00 -14.29
C VAL A 149 21.28 -6.23 -13.05
N GLU A 150 22.09 -5.28 -12.57
CA GLU A 150 21.76 -4.50 -11.37
C GLU A 150 20.48 -3.68 -11.52
N LYS A 151 20.30 -3.01 -12.65
CA LYS A 151 19.09 -2.23 -12.94
C LYS A 151 17.87 -3.13 -13.09
N ALA A 152 18.03 -4.27 -13.76
CA ALA A 152 16.95 -5.24 -13.87
C ALA A 152 16.52 -5.75 -12.49
N LEU A 153 17.46 -6.18 -11.64
CA LEU A 153 17.19 -6.59 -10.24
C LEU A 153 16.45 -5.51 -9.45
N GLN A 154 16.88 -4.25 -9.55
CA GLN A 154 16.20 -3.12 -8.90
C GLN A 154 14.76 -2.96 -9.42
N MET A 155 14.55 -3.02 -10.74
CA MET A 155 13.23 -2.88 -11.35
C MET A 155 12.27 -3.99 -10.94
N VAL A 156 12.67 -5.27 -11.07
CA VAL A 156 11.77 -6.40 -10.85
C VAL A 156 11.50 -6.71 -9.38
N THR A 157 12.40 -6.34 -8.46
CA THR A 157 12.20 -6.59 -7.01
C THR A 157 11.55 -5.44 -6.25
N SER A 158 11.47 -4.25 -6.85
CA SER A 158 10.78 -3.09 -6.26
C SER A 158 9.48 -2.72 -6.97
N GLY A 159 9.31 -3.16 -8.22
CA GLY A 159 8.19 -2.77 -9.06
C GLY A 159 8.18 -1.28 -9.42
N GLN A 160 9.33 -0.61 -9.37
CA GLN A 160 9.42 0.82 -9.65
C GLN A 160 9.05 1.17 -11.09
N HIS A 161 8.41 2.32 -11.27
CA HIS A 161 8.09 2.89 -12.58
C HIS A 161 9.18 3.90 -12.97
N VAL A 162 10.04 3.53 -13.92
CA VAL A 162 11.21 4.31 -14.35
C VAL A 162 10.78 5.36 -15.39
N PRO A 163 11.12 6.66 -15.23
CA PRO A 163 10.81 7.69 -16.23
C PRO A 163 11.52 7.47 -17.57
N ALA A 164 10.88 7.87 -18.67
CA ALA A 164 11.37 7.69 -20.04
C ALA A 164 12.79 8.23 -20.26
N SER A 165 13.14 9.37 -19.66
CA SER A 165 14.50 9.94 -19.73
C SER A 165 15.56 8.98 -19.17
N ARG A 166 15.29 8.34 -18.03
CA ARG A 166 16.17 7.31 -17.47
C ARG A 166 16.14 6.03 -18.29
N CYS A 167 14.99 5.67 -18.86
CA CYS A 167 14.89 4.54 -19.79
C CYS A 167 15.78 4.74 -21.02
N LEU A 168 15.85 5.95 -21.57
CA LEU A 168 16.76 6.31 -22.66
C LEU A 168 18.23 6.13 -22.24
N GLU A 169 18.62 6.69 -21.09
CA GLU A 169 20.00 6.59 -20.57
C GLU A 169 20.48 5.14 -20.40
N MET A 170 19.59 4.22 -20.01
CA MET A 170 19.94 2.80 -19.82
C MET A 170 19.76 1.93 -21.09
N GLY A 171 19.29 2.52 -22.19
CA GLY A 171 19.05 1.83 -23.46
C GLY A 171 17.73 1.05 -23.54
N LEU A 172 16.83 1.24 -22.57
CA LEU A 172 15.48 0.63 -22.60
C LEU A 172 14.57 1.32 -23.63
N VAL A 173 14.73 2.63 -23.82
CA VAL A 173 14.08 3.42 -24.87
C VAL A 173 15.17 3.86 -25.84
N ASP A 174 14.89 3.82 -27.14
CA ASP A 174 15.85 4.12 -28.20
C ASP A 174 15.80 5.61 -28.61
N GLU A 175 14.63 6.24 -28.55
CA GLU A 175 14.43 7.65 -28.89
C GLU A 175 13.30 8.27 -28.06
N LEU A 176 13.37 9.58 -27.78
CA LEU A 176 12.27 10.32 -27.16
C LEU A 176 11.51 11.12 -28.23
N ALA A 177 10.19 11.04 -28.19
CA ALA A 177 9.28 11.87 -29.00
C ALA A 177 9.00 13.21 -28.30
N ASP A 178 8.36 14.13 -29.00
CA ASP A 178 7.65 15.25 -28.37
C ASP A 178 6.38 14.74 -27.69
N GLU A 179 5.99 15.36 -26.56
CA GLU A 179 4.89 14.91 -25.70
C GLU A 179 3.55 14.71 -26.44
N ASP A 180 3.26 15.57 -27.41
CA ASP A 180 1.99 15.58 -28.15
C ASP A 180 2.10 15.02 -29.58
N LYS A 181 3.26 14.51 -30.00
CA LYS A 181 3.52 14.06 -31.38
C LYS A 181 3.99 12.63 -31.51
N LEU A 182 3.73 11.79 -30.49
CA LEU A 182 4.22 10.42 -30.43
C LEU A 182 4.01 9.64 -31.73
N LEU A 183 2.83 9.71 -32.36
CA LEU A 183 2.57 8.99 -33.61
C LEU A 183 3.44 9.49 -34.78
N GLU A 184 3.50 10.81 -34.97
CA GLU A 184 4.25 11.46 -36.05
C GLU A 184 5.76 11.17 -35.91
N ASP A 185 6.27 11.27 -34.69
CA ASP A 185 7.68 10.99 -34.38
C ASP A 185 7.98 9.49 -34.51
N SER A 186 7.06 8.61 -34.14
CA SER A 186 7.22 7.15 -34.32
C SER A 186 7.29 6.75 -35.79
N ILE A 187 6.45 7.36 -36.64
CA ILE A 187 6.48 7.15 -38.08
C ILE A 187 7.80 7.67 -38.67
N SER A 188 8.23 8.85 -38.24
CA SER A 188 9.50 9.46 -38.69
C SER A 188 10.70 8.60 -38.28
N PHE A 189 10.70 8.08 -37.05
CA PHE A 189 11.70 7.17 -36.54
C PHE A 189 11.69 5.82 -37.29
N ALA A 190 10.52 5.27 -37.61
CA ALA A 190 10.39 4.07 -38.41
C ALA A 190 10.96 4.27 -39.83
N LYS A 191 10.64 5.39 -40.50
CA LYS A 191 11.20 5.77 -41.80
C LYS A 191 12.73 5.89 -41.73
N LYS A 192 13.27 6.49 -40.67
CA LYS A 192 14.72 6.59 -40.40
C LYS A 192 15.38 5.21 -40.28
N ILE A 193 14.82 4.31 -39.46
CA ILE A 193 15.29 2.93 -39.28
C ILE A 193 15.39 2.19 -40.61
N VAL A 194 14.34 2.28 -41.44
CA VAL A 194 14.29 1.63 -42.76
C VAL A 194 15.33 2.24 -43.71
N SER A 195 15.39 3.57 -43.79
CA SER A 195 16.31 4.26 -44.70
C SER A 195 17.79 4.01 -44.37
N GLU A 196 18.13 3.95 -43.08
CA GLU A 196 19.46 3.67 -42.57
C GLU A 196 19.78 2.16 -42.54
N LYS A 197 18.80 1.30 -42.83
CA LYS A 197 18.90 -0.17 -42.74
C LYS A 197 19.43 -0.64 -41.40
N ARG A 198 18.94 -0.06 -40.31
CA ARG A 198 19.38 -0.43 -38.97
C ARG A 198 19.05 -1.91 -38.67
N PRO A 199 19.88 -2.61 -37.89
CA PRO A 199 19.70 -4.03 -37.63
C PRO A 199 18.45 -4.30 -36.79
N LEU A 200 17.75 -5.40 -37.11
CA LEU A 200 16.63 -5.92 -36.32
C LEU A 200 17.18 -6.60 -35.05
N VAL A 201 17.45 -5.80 -34.02
CA VAL A 201 18.05 -6.28 -32.77
C VAL A 201 16.98 -7.03 -31.97
N LYS A 202 17.21 -8.34 -31.75
CA LYS A 202 16.44 -9.14 -30.81
C LYS A 202 17.08 -9.05 -29.44
N ILE A 203 16.33 -8.51 -28.48
CA ILE A 203 16.83 -8.35 -27.11
C ILE A 203 17.20 -9.70 -26.49
N SER A 204 16.48 -10.78 -26.82
CA SER A 204 16.81 -12.14 -26.39
C SER A 204 18.22 -12.61 -26.78
N GLU A 205 18.83 -12.01 -27.81
CA GLU A 205 20.15 -12.33 -28.33
C GLU A 205 21.26 -11.37 -27.83
N MET A 206 20.90 -10.26 -27.15
CA MET A 206 21.84 -9.26 -26.62
C MET A 206 22.56 -9.72 -25.35
N ASN A 207 23.56 -10.59 -25.48
CA ASN A 207 24.17 -11.23 -24.31
C ASN A 207 25.28 -10.42 -23.62
N GLU A 208 25.76 -9.31 -24.19
CA GLU A 208 26.91 -8.56 -23.68
C GLU A 208 26.78 -8.18 -22.19
N LYS A 209 25.64 -7.61 -21.80
CA LYS A 209 25.41 -7.13 -20.42
C LYS A 209 25.23 -8.26 -19.40
N VAL A 210 24.70 -9.42 -19.82
CA VAL A 210 24.52 -10.58 -18.94
C VAL A 210 25.79 -11.41 -18.82
N GLU A 211 26.56 -11.57 -19.91
CA GLU A 211 27.86 -12.23 -19.88
C GLU A 211 28.89 -11.43 -19.06
N ALA A 212 28.81 -10.09 -19.08
CA ALA A 212 29.64 -9.23 -18.21
C ALA A 212 29.41 -9.46 -16.71
N ALA A 213 28.25 -10.00 -16.31
CA ALA A 213 27.93 -10.31 -14.91
C ALA A 213 28.25 -11.75 -14.50
N LYS A 214 28.64 -12.60 -15.46
CA LYS A 214 28.88 -14.02 -15.25
C LYS A 214 30.12 -14.26 -14.39
N GLY A 215 30.02 -15.18 -13.43
CA GLY A 215 31.10 -15.46 -12.49
C GLY A 215 31.26 -14.42 -11.37
N ASN A 216 30.42 -13.38 -11.30
CA ASN A 216 30.40 -12.46 -10.17
C ASN A 216 29.52 -13.02 -9.03
N GLU A 217 30.13 -13.83 -8.15
CA GLU A 217 29.42 -14.50 -7.04
C GLU A 217 28.86 -13.51 -6.00
N ASN A 218 29.46 -12.32 -5.86
CA ASN A 218 29.02 -11.33 -4.87
C ASN A 218 27.80 -10.53 -5.34
N LEU A 219 27.61 -10.33 -6.65
CA LEU A 219 26.53 -9.49 -7.19
C LEU A 219 25.14 -9.82 -6.59
N PHE A 220 24.74 -11.09 -6.65
CA PHE A 220 23.42 -11.51 -6.18
C PHE A 220 23.35 -11.64 -4.66
N LYS A 221 24.47 -12.01 -4.01
CA LYS A 221 24.56 -12.07 -2.55
C LYS A 221 24.41 -10.68 -1.93
N ASP A 222 25.12 -9.69 -2.46
CA ASP A 222 25.08 -8.30 -2.01
C ASP A 222 23.71 -7.68 -2.31
N PHE A 223 23.12 -8.01 -3.47
CA PHE A 223 21.76 -7.57 -3.78
C PHE A 223 20.73 -8.14 -2.78
N ARG A 224 20.77 -9.45 -2.49
CA ARG A 224 19.91 -10.08 -1.47
C ARG A 224 20.08 -9.39 -0.10
N ALA A 225 21.32 -9.15 0.32
CA ALA A 225 21.60 -8.44 1.57
C ALA A 225 21.00 -7.03 1.57
N SER A 226 21.11 -6.29 0.45
CA SER A 226 20.58 -4.94 0.31
C SER A 226 19.05 -4.84 0.44
N ILE A 227 18.33 -5.95 0.15
CA ILE A 227 16.86 -5.98 0.18
C ILE A 227 16.27 -6.82 1.32
N ALA A 228 17.10 -7.48 2.13
CA ALA A 228 16.67 -8.48 3.11
C ALA A 228 15.55 -7.97 4.04
N ARG A 229 15.68 -6.74 4.55
CA ARG A 229 14.66 -6.13 5.41
C ARG A 229 13.31 -5.93 4.71
N ARG A 230 13.31 -5.49 3.45
CA ARG A 230 12.07 -5.22 2.69
C ARG A 230 11.44 -6.49 2.11
N ALA A 231 12.25 -7.51 1.83
CA ALA A 231 11.81 -8.77 1.25
C ALA A 231 11.41 -9.82 2.31
N ARG A 232 11.55 -9.50 3.60
CA ARG A 232 11.24 -10.41 4.70
C ARG A 232 9.83 -10.98 4.60
N GLY A 233 9.73 -12.30 4.51
CA GLY A 233 8.47 -13.03 4.38
C GLY A 233 7.90 -13.08 2.96
N PHE A 234 8.42 -12.31 2.01
CA PHE A 234 7.96 -12.34 0.61
C PHE A 234 8.72 -13.38 -0.23
N LEU A 235 8.01 -14.16 -1.04
CA LEU A 235 8.62 -15.09 -2.00
C LEU A 235 9.02 -14.42 -3.32
N ALA A 236 8.16 -13.53 -3.83
CA ALA A 236 8.32 -12.96 -5.17
C ALA A 236 9.65 -12.21 -5.40
N PRO A 237 10.19 -11.40 -4.47
CA PRO A 237 11.48 -10.74 -4.67
C PRO A 237 12.64 -11.74 -4.88
N GLU A 238 12.67 -12.82 -4.08
CA GLU A 238 13.70 -13.86 -4.21
C GLU A 238 13.57 -14.61 -5.54
N TYR A 239 12.35 -14.93 -5.98
CA TYR A 239 12.16 -15.63 -7.25
C TYR A 239 12.51 -14.75 -8.45
N ASN A 240 12.26 -13.44 -8.36
CA ASN A 240 12.74 -12.47 -9.33
C ASN A 240 14.29 -12.49 -9.41
N ILE A 241 14.98 -12.53 -8.27
CA ILE A 241 16.45 -12.65 -8.23
C ILE A 241 16.91 -13.93 -8.93
N GLN A 242 16.30 -15.07 -8.61
CA GLN A 242 16.63 -16.36 -9.25
C GLN A 242 16.40 -16.36 -10.76
N CYS A 243 15.38 -15.65 -11.24
CA CYS A 243 15.13 -15.50 -12.68
C CYS A 243 16.20 -14.65 -13.36
N ILE A 244 16.68 -13.58 -12.72
CA ILE A 244 17.80 -12.79 -13.24
C ILE A 244 19.12 -13.60 -13.16
N GLU A 245 19.34 -14.38 -12.11
CA GLU A 245 20.47 -15.32 -12.03
C GLU A 245 20.45 -16.33 -13.18
N ALA A 246 19.26 -16.83 -13.54
CA ALA A 246 19.09 -17.71 -14.69
C ALA A 246 19.39 -16.99 -16.02
N ALA A 247 19.02 -15.70 -16.15
CA ALA A 247 19.33 -14.91 -17.34
C ALA A 247 20.84 -14.75 -17.58
N VAL A 248 21.64 -14.72 -16.50
CA VAL A 248 23.11 -14.64 -16.51
C VAL A 248 23.77 -16.01 -16.72
N ASN A 249 23.27 -17.05 -16.05
CA ASN A 249 23.97 -18.33 -15.96
C ASN A 249 23.44 -19.42 -16.90
N LYS A 250 22.35 -19.17 -17.63
CA LYS A 250 21.72 -20.14 -18.54
C LYS A 250 21.47 -19.53 -19.92
N SER A 251 21.17 -20.39 -20.90
CA SER A 251 20.66 -19.96 -22.20
C SER A 251 19.33 -19.21 -22.03
N PHE A 252 19.00 -18.30 -22.95
CA PHE A 252 17.71 -17.58 -22.91
C PHE A 252 16.51 -18.54 -22.80
N LYS A 253 16.52 -19.61 -23.61
CA LYS A 253 15.47 -20.64 -23.61
C LYS A 253 15.34 -21.37 -22.26
N ASP A 254 16.46 -21.66 -21.60
CA ASP A 254 16.42 -22.31 -20.29
C ASP A 254 16.09 -21.33 -19.16
N GLY A 255 16.47 -20.06 -19.29
CA GLY A 255 16.03 -18.97 -18.42
C GLY A 255 14.51 -18.79 -18.43
N ILE A 256 13.90 -18.80 -19.62
CA ILE A 256 12.42 -18.77 -19.76
C ILE A 256 11.76 -19.96 -19.05
N LYS A 257 12.36 -21.16 -19.05
CA LYS A 257 11.82 -22.30 -18.30
C LYS A 257 11.86 -22.07 -16.78
N VAL A 258 12.93 -21.44 -16.27
CA VAL A 258 13.03 -21.06 -14.85
C VAL A 258 11.97 -20.03 -14.51
N GLU A 259 11.86 -18.97 -15.30
CA GLU A 259 10.84 -17.92 -15.14
C GLU A 259 9.44 -18.53 -15.09
N ARG A 260 9.09 -19.36 -16.08
CA ARG A 260 7.77 -20.01 -16.12
C ARG A 260 7.51 -20.92 -14.92
N LYS A 261 8.50 -21.69 -14.49
CA LYS A 261 8.34 -22.57 -13.31
C LYS A 261 8.01 -21.75 -12.07
N LEU A 262 8.83 -20.73 -11.79
CA LEU A 262 8.68 -19.90 -10.59
C LEU A 262 7.44 -19.01 -10.66
N PHE A 263 7.06 -18.52 -11.85
CA PHE A 263 5.81 -17.81 -12.07
C PHE A 263 4.60 -18.68 -11.71
N MET A 264 4.58 -19.94 -12.17
CA MET A 264 3.47 -20.86 -11.89
C MET A 264 3.36 -21.16 -10.40
N GLU A 265 4.48 -21.33 -9.69
CA GLU A 265 4.49 -21.52 -8.24
C GLU A 265 3.89 -20.32 -7.51
N LEU A 266 4.28 -19.09 -7.88
CA LEU A 266 3.75 -17.86 -7.28
C LEU A 266 2.27 -17.65 -7.57
N VAL A 267 1.82 -17.81 -8.83
CA VAL A 267 0.44 -17.48 -9.21
C VAL A 267 -0.59 -18.37 -8.51
N THR A 268 -0.22 -19.64 -8.24
CA THR A 268 -1.03 -20.60 -7.47
C THR A 268 -0.85 -20.49 -5.96
N GLY A 269 0.13 -19.73 -5.49
CA GLY A 269 0.44 -19.59 -4.06
C GLY A 269 -0.41 -18.55 -3.33
N ASN A 270 -0.54 -18.72 -2.01
CA ASN A 270 -1.34 -17.84 -1.16
C ASN A 270 -0.85 -16.38 -1.15
N GLN A 271 0.47 -16.14 -1.24
CA GLN A 271 1.00 -14.77 -1.22
C GLN A 271 0.55 -13.94 -2.42
N SER A 272 0.48 -14.54 -3.61
CA SER A 272 -0.02 -13.82 -4.79
C SER A 272 -1.54 -13.67 -4.73
N ALA A 273 -2.28 -14.69 -4.26
CA ALA A 273 -3.73 -14.57 -4.06
C ALA A 273 -4.07 -13.41 -3.12
N ALA A 274 -3.38 -13.31 -1.97
CA ALA A 274 -3.50 -12.23 -1.00
C ALA A 274 -3.19 -10.85 -1.57
N GLN A 275 -2.09 -10.70 -2.31
CA GLN A 275 -1.69 -9.40 -2.87
C GLN A 275 -2.58 -8.96 -4.03
N ARG A 276 -3.04 -9.89 -4.89
CA ARG A 276 -4.06 -9.60 -5.92
C ARG A 276 -5.38 -9.19 -5.28
N TYR A 277 -5.80 -9.88 -4.22
CA TYR A 277 -6.96 -9.49 -3.41
C TYR A 277 -6.81 -8.06 -2.87
N ALA A 278 -5.71 -7.76 -2.18
CA ALA A 278 -5.44 -6.45 -1.60
C ALA A 278 -5.46 -5.33 -2.67
N PHE A 279 -4.95 -5.61 -3.87
CA PHE A 279 -4.99 -4.68 -5.01
C PHE A 279 -6.41 -4.30 -5.45
N PHE A 280 -7.35 -5.26 -5.44
CA PHE A 280 -8.76 -4.98 -5.74
C PHE A 280 -9.47 -4.36 -4.54
N ALA A 281 -9.23 -4.84 -3.33
CA ALA A 281 -9.77 -4.28 -2.09
C ALA A 281 -9.46 -2.79 -1.95
N GLN A 282 -8.22 -2.36 -2.27
CA GLN A 282 -7.84 -0.95 -2.19
C GLN A 282 -8.56 -0.06 -3.22
N ARG A 283 -9.08 -0.62 -4.32
CA ARG A 283 -9.94 0.12 -5.25
C ARG A 283 -11.39 0.12 -4.80
N GLN A 284 -11.83 -0.97 -4.18
CA GLN A 284 -13.19 -1.16 -3.71
C GLN A 284 -13.50 -0.29 -2.50
N VAL A 285 -12.55 -0.14 -1.56
CA VAL A 285 -12.69 0.70 -0.35
C VAL A 285 -13.01 2.16 -0.69
N ALA A 286 -12.58 2.64 -1.87
CA ALA A 286 -12.89 3.98 -2.34
C ALA A 286 -14.33 4.16 -2.84
N LYS A 287 -15.10 3.08 -2.99
CA LYS A 287 -16.48 3.08 -3.49
C LYS A 287 -17.46 2.86 -2.34
N ILE A 288 -18.15 3.92 -1.96
CA ILE A 288 -19.13 3.92 -0.88
C ILE A 288 -20.53 3.72 -1.50
N PRO A 289 -21.27 2.64 -1.19
CA PRO A 289 -22.50 2.28 -1.90
C PRO A 289 -23.59 3.36 -1.93
N ASP A 290 -23.70 4.18 -0.88
CA ASP A 290 -24.74 5.22 -0.77
C ASP A 290 -24.28 6.62 -1.22
N ILE A 291 -23.05 6.76 -1.73
CA ILE A 291 -22.50 8.01 -2.26
C ILE A 291 -22.41 7.92 -3.78
N GLU A 292 -23.29 8.65 -4.45
CA GLU A 292 -23.32 8.74 -5.91
C GLU A 292 -22.22 9.67 -6.44
N SER A 293 -21.87 9.51 -7.73
CA SER A 293 -20.75 10.26 -8.33
C SER A 293 -21.01 11.76 -8.52
N ASP A 294 -22.27 12.18 -8.45
CA ASP A 294 -22.74 13.56 -8.61
C ASP A 294 -22.99 14.26 -7.26
N VAL A 295 -22.73 13.58 -6.13
CA VAL A 295 -22.77 14.19 -4.80
C VAL A 295 -21.84 15.39 -4.76
N GLU A 296 -22.35 16.52 -4.26
CA GLU A 296 -21.60 17.76 -4.15
C GLU A 296 -20.32 17.57 -3.34
N ILE A 297 -19.21 18.03 -3.90
CA ILE A 297 -17.92 18.13 -3.21
C ILE A 297 -17.76 19.54 -2.66
N LYS A 298 -17.61 19.66 -1.35
CA LYS A 298 -17.36 20.94 -0.68
C LYS A 298 -15.92 21.41 -0.95
N PRO A 299 -15.66 22.73 -0.97
CA PRO A 299 -14.30 23.25 -1.01
C PRO A 299 -13.45 22.74 0.17
N TYR A 300 -12.15 22.56 -0.05
CA TYR A 300 -11.15 22.27 1.00
C TYR A 300 -9.80 22.93 0.65
N LYS A 301 -9.85 24.17 0.14
CA LYS A 301 -8.69 24.92 -0.34
C LYS A 301 -7.88 25.58 0.78
N SER A 302 -8.45 25.70 1.98
CA SER A 302 -7.78 26.19 3.19
C SER A 302 -8.11 25.29 4.38
N ILE A 303 -7.08 24.90 5.14
CA ILE A 303 -7.21 23.94 6.23
C ILE A 303 -6.88 24.61 7.56
N GLY A 304 -7.73 24.42 8.57
CA GLY A 304 -7.43 24.73 9.96
C GLY A 304 -7.01 23.46 10.71
N VAL A 305 -5.98 23.54 11.55
CA VAL A 305 -5.59 22.44 12.45
C VAL A 305 -5.49 22.97 13.87
N ILE A 306 -6.19 22.33 14.82
CA ILE A 306 -6.14 22.72 16.24
C ILE A 306 -5.20 21.76 16.97
N GLY A 307 -4.12 22.30 17.51
CA GLY A 307 -3.03 21.58 18.17
C GLY A 307 -1.79 21.49 17.28
N ALA A 308 -0.64 21.96 17.76
CA ALA A 308 0.65 21.95 17.05
C ALA A 308 1.55 20.77 17.46
N GLY A 309 1.00 19.77 18.15
CA GLY A 309 1.70 18.55 18.56
C GLY A 309 2.07 17.61 17.40
N THR A 310 2.51 16.40 17.73
CA THR A 310 2.96 15.39 16.75
C THR A 310 1.91 15.12 15.65
N MET A 311 0.64 14.95 16.05
CA MET A 311 -0.45 14.67 15.10
C MET A 311 -0.78 15.91 14.26
N GLY A 312 -1.04 17.06 14.88
CA GLY A 312 -1.40 18.28 14.15
C GLY A 312 -0.30 18.74 13.18
N GLY A 313 0.97 18.66 13.58
CA GLY A 313 2.09 18.94 12.68
C GLY A 313 2.16 17.95 11.50
N GLY A 314 2.01 16.66 11.76
CA GLY A 314 1.98 15.63 10.71
C GLY A 314 0.79 15.78 9.76
N ILE A 315 -0.40 16.11 10.27
CA ILE A 315 -1.61 16.38 9.48
C ILE A 315 -1.37 17.59 8.57
N SER A 316 -0.85 18.69 9.13
CA SER A 316 -0.53 19.91 8.37
C SER A 316 0.44 19.64 7.21
N MET A 317 1.46 18.82 7.44
CA MET A 317 2.41 18.43 6.40
C MET A 317 1.74 17.68 5.23
N ASN A 318 0.68 16.89 5.46
CA ASN A 318 -0.02 16.18 4.37
C ASN A 318 -0.64 17.16 3.36
N PHE A 319 -1.26 18.23 3.84
CA PHE A 319 -1.89 19.25 3.00
C PHE A 319 -0.85 20.16 2.34
N ALA A 320 0.16 20.62 3.09
CA ALA A 320 1.23 21.45 2.54
C ALA A 320 2.03 20.73 1.43
N ASN A 321 2.20 19.40 1.53
CA ASN A 321 2.86 18.60 0.51
C ASN A 321 2.18 18.64 -0.87
N VAL A 322 0.87 18.91 -0.91
CA VAL A 322 0.08 19.00 -2.15
C VAL A 322 -0.31 20.43 -2.48
N GLY A 323 0.27 21.42 -1.78
CA GLY A 323 0.10 22.84 -2.08
C GLY A 323 -1.14 23.47 -1.43
N ILE A 324 -1.79 22.81 -0.48
CA ILE A 324 -2.96 23.36 0.23
C ILE A 324 -2.46 24.10 1.49
N PRO A 325 -2.78 25.40 1.67
CA PRO A 325 -2.38 26.18 2.83
C PRO A 325 -3.07 25.71 4.12
N VAL A 326 -2.34 25.79 5.23
CA VAL A 326 -2.77 25.34 6.57
C VAL A 326 -2.54 26.44 7.60
N THR A 327 -3.55 26.74 8.41
CA THR A 327 -3.45 27.54 9.63
C THR A 327 -3.46 26.60 10.84
N ILE A 328 -2.40 26.60 11.64
CA ILE A 328 -2.30 25.81 12.88
C ILE A 328 -2.57 26.73 14.06
N VAL A 329 -3.53 26.36 14.90
CA VAL A 329 -3.82 27.05 16.17
C VAL A 329 -3.30 26.26 17.35
N GLU A 330 -2.61 26.93 18.27
CA GLU A 330 -2.12 26.35 19.53
C GLU A 330 -2.33 27.34 20.68
N GLN A 331 -2.48 26.84 21.92
CA GLN A 331 -2.87 27.67 23.08
C GLN A 331 -1.86 28.74 23.46
N ASN A 332 -0.57 28.51 23.19
CA ASN A 332 0.49 29.47 23.52
C ASN A 332 1.60 29.48 22.47
N GLN A 333 2.28 30.62 22.38
CA GLN A 333 3.31 30.88 21.38
C GLN A 333 4.49 29.90 21.49
N GLU A 334 4.90 29.52 22.70
CA GLU A 334 6.02 28.60 22.92
C GLU A 334 5.76 27.21 22.32
N ARG A 335 4.57 26.65 22.56
CA ARG A 335 4.14 25.35 21.98
C ARG A 335 3.97 25.45 20.47
N LEU A 336 3.43 26.57 19.99
CA LEU A 336 3.29 26.84 18.56
C LEU A 336 4.65 26.84 17.85
N ASP A 337 5.59 27.63 18.35
CA ASP A 337 6.96 27.75 17.80
C ASP A 337 7.67 26.40 17.81
N LYS A 338 7.50 25.62 18.89
CA LYS A 338 8.03 24.26 18.99
C LYS A 338 7.44 23.34 17.92
N GLY A 339 6.11 23.37 17.73
CA GLY A 339 5.43 22.59 16.70
C GLY A 339 5.90 22.93 15.28
N LEU A 340 5.95 24.21 14.94
CA LEU A 340 6.44 24.71 13.65
C LEU A 340 7.92 24.33 13.41
N SER A 341 8.76 24.42 14.44
CA SER A 341 10.16 23.98 14.38
C SER A 341 10.29 22.49 14.07
N ILE A 342 9.46 21.63 14.68
CA ILE A 342 9.45 20.19 14.41
C ILE A 342 9.04 19.90 12.96
N ILE A 343 8.01 20.59 12.45
CA ILE A 343 7.56 20.47 11.05
C ILE A 343 8.70 20.79 10.09
N ARG A 344 9.37 21.95 10.29
CA ARG A 344 10.50 22.36 9.45
C ARG A 344 11.63 21.35 9.49
N LYS A 345 12.02 20.88 10.68
CA LYS A 345 13.06 19.85 10.86
C LYS A 345 12.72 18.55 10.14
N ASN A 346 11.44 18.14 10.11
CA ASN A 346 11.02 16.96 9.35
C ASN A 346 11.21 17.13 7.84
N TYR A 347 10.95 18.33 7.30
CA TYR A 347 11.23 18.64 5.90
C TYR A 347 12.73 18.67 5.60
N GLU A 348 13.53 19.34 6.42
CA GLU A 348 15.00 19.38 6.29
C GLU A 348 15.60 17.97 6.35
N ASN A 349 15.14 17.11 7.26
CA ASN A 349 15.55 15.70 7.31
C ASN A 349 15.20 14.91 6.04
N THR A 350 14.10 15.26 5.38
CA THR A 350 13.67 14.64 4.12
C THR A 350 14.54 15.15 2.95
N ALA A 351 14.89 16.44 2.95
CA ALA A 351 15.79 17.06 1.99
C ALA A 351 17.23 16.52 2.11
N ASN A 352 17.74 16.35 3.34
CA ASN A 352 19.05 15.75 3.62
C ASN A 352 19.18 14.31 3.09
N LYS A 353 18.05 13.62 2.90
CA LYS A 353 17.97 12.28 2.28
C LYS A 353 17.79 12.33 0.76
N GLY A 354 17.84 13.51 0.15
CA GLY A 354 17.67 13.74 -1.29
C GLY A 354 16.27 13.48 -1.82
N ARG A 355 15.24 13.42 -0.95
CA ARG A 355 13.86 13.10 -1.36
C ARG A 355 13.04 14.32 -1.82
N ILE A 356 13.45 15.51 -1.39
CA ILE A 356 12.89 16.81 -1.80
C ILE A 356 14.04 17.82 -1.91
N SER A 357 13.84 18.92 -2.64
CA SER A 357 14.85 19.98 -2.70
C SER A 357 14.77 20.94 -1.51
N VAL A 358 15.74 21.84 -1.36
CA VAL A 358 15.68 22.89 -0.32
C VAL A 358 14.56 23.90 -0.64
N GLU A 359 14.33 24.18 -1.91
CA GLU A 359 13.22 25.01 -2.38
C GLU A 359 11.85 24.40 -2.02
N ASP A 360 11.73 23.06 -2.07
CA ASP A 360 10.53 22.37 -1.59
C ASP A 360 10.32 22.56 -0.08
N VAL A 361 11.39 22.59 0.73
CA VAL A 361 11.31 22.85 2.17
C VAL A 361 10.72 24.24 2.42
N GLU A 362 11.27 25.27 1.78
CA GLU A 362 10.80 26.64 1.95
C GLU A 362 9.36 26.80 1.45
N LYS A 363 9.04 26.26 0.27
CA LYS A 363 7.69 26.31 -0.28
C LYS A 363 6.67 25.68 0.66
N ARG A 364 6.92 24.47 1.16
CA ARG A 364 5.97 23.75 2.02
C ARG A 364 5.85 24.37 3.40
N THR A 365 6.95 24.87 3.96
CA THR A 365 6.92 25.58 5.24
C THR A 365 6.16 26.89 5.13
N SER A 366 6.29 27.62 4.00
CA SER A 366 5.55 28.87 3.77
C SER A 366 4.03 28.70 3.69
N LEU A 367 3.54 27.50 3.41
CA LEU A 367 2.11 27.17 3.38
C LEU A 367 1.51 26.92 4.76
N ILE A 368 2.34 26.84 5.81
CA ILE A 368 1.92 26.53 7.17
C ILE A 368 2.11 27.78 8.03
N VAL A 369 0.99 28.40 8.43
CA VAL A 369 0.97 29.60 9.27
C VAL A 369 0.50 29.22 10.67
N GLY A 370 1.18 29.71 11.69
CA GLY A 370 0.79 29.52 13.08
C GLY A 370 -0.03 30.69 13.63
N SER A 371 -1.00 30.38 14.48
CA SER A 371 -1.75 31.36 15.27
C SER A 371 -1.99 30.86 16.70
N THR A 372 -2.26 31.80 17.61
CA THR A 372 -2.73 31.52 18.98
C THR A 372 -4.21 31.88 19.18
N SER A 373 -4.88 32.37 18.14
CA SER A 373 -6.31 32.72 18.14
C SER A 373 -7.09 31.72 17.30
N ILE A 374 -8.16 31.17 17.87
CA ILE A 374 -9.03 30.21 17.16
C ILE A 374 -9.87 30.92 16.08
N GLU A 375 -10.11 32.22 16.23
CA GLU A 375 -10.84 33.07 15.30
C GLU A 375 -10.16 33.17 13.93
N ASP A 376 -8.84 32.98 13.86
CA ASP A 376 -8.07 32.95 12.60
C ASP A 376 -8.42 31.73 11.73
N LEU A 377 -9.21 30.77 12.25
CA LEU A 377 -9.74 29.64 11.49
C LEU A 377 -11.06 29.94 10.78
N SER A 378 -11.74 31.05 11.09
CA SER A 378 -13.12 31.36 10.64
C SER A 378 -13.35 31.23 9.13
N GLU A 379 -12.33 31.52 8.32
CA GLU A 379 -12.37 31.46 6.85
C GLU A 379 -11.86 30.13 6.26
N CYS A 380 -11.43 29.17 7.09
CA CYS A 380 -11.01 27.85 6.63
C CYS A 380 -12.17 27.02 6.09
N ASP A 381 -11.90 26.20 5.07
CA ASP A 381 -12.90 25.32 4.46
C ASP A 381 -13.08 24.01 5.25
N LEU A 382 -12.00 23.47 5.83
CA LEU A 382 -11.98 22.25 6.63
C LEU A 382 -11.11 22.47 7.88
N ILE A 383 -11.62 22.09 9.04
CA ILE A 383 -10.92 22.20 10.32
C ILE A 383 -10.73 20.80 10.88
N ILE A 384 -9.52 20.51 11.37
CA ILE A 384 -9.18 19.22 11.98
C ILE A 384 -8.68 19.47 13.39
N GLU A 385 -9.47 19.04 14.35
CA GLU A 385 -9.12 19.07 15.77
C GLU A 385 -8.16 17.90 16.08
N ALA A 386 -6.99 18.20 16.64
CA ALA A 386 -5.93 17.23 16.98
C ALA A 386 -5.33 17.52 18.37
N VAL A 387 -6.17 17.87 19.34
CA VAL A 387 -5.84 18.07 20.75
C VAL A 387 -5.95 16.77 21.55
N PHE A 388 -5.68 16.85 22.86
CA PHE A 388 -5.74 15.73 23.78
C PHE A 388 -7.09 14.98 23.74
N GLU A 389 -7.02 13.69 24.02
CA GLU A 389 -8.17 12.77 24.00
C GLU A 389 -9.04 12.95 25.26
N ASN A 390 -9.77 14.07 25.31
CA ASN A 390 -10.69 14.42 26.38
C ASN A 390 -12.02 14.91 25.78
N MET A 391 -13.13 14.26 26.17
CA MET A 391 -14.45 14.55 25.59
C MET A 391 -14.90 15.99 25.88
N ASP A 392 -14.77 16.47 27.12
CA ASP A 392 -15.24 17.81 27.50
C ASP A 392 -14.50 18.91 26.74
N LEU A 393 -13.18 18.77 26.60
CA LEU A 393 -12.35 19.69 25.82
C LEU A 393 -12.76 19.71 24.35
N LYS A 394 -12.98 18.54 23.74
CA LYS A 394 -13.42 18.48 22.33
C LYS A 394 -14.81 19.07 22.14
N LYS A 395 -15.74 18.80 23.05
CA LYS A 395 -17.07 19.43 23.06
C LYS A 395 -16.98 20.96 23.12
N GLU A 396 -16.13 21.51 24.00
CA GLU A 396 -15.90 22.96 24.09
C GLU A 396 -15.34 23.56 22.79
N ILE A 397 -14.36 22.88 22.18
CA ILE A 397 -13.80 23.29 20.89
C ILE A 397 -14.88 23.31 19.81
N PHE A 398 -15.69 22.27 19.69
CA PHE A 398 -16.74 22.19 18.66
C PHE A 398 -17.87 23.20 18.87
N ARG A 399 -18.24 23.55 20.11
CA ARG A 399 -19.15 24.68 20.39
C ARG A 399 -18.57 26.02 19.94
N THR A 400 -17.25 26.17 20.03
CA THR A 400 -16.56 27.39 19.62
C THR A 400 -16.50 27.48 18.10
N LEU A 401 -16.11 26.38 17.44
CA LEU A 401 -16.10 26.27 15.99
C LEU A 401 -17.49 26.51 15.37
N ASP A 402 -18.56 25.96 15.95
CA ASP A 402 -19.94 26.18 15.48
C ASP A 402 -20.33 27.68 15.42
N LYS A 403 -19.72 28.53 16.25
CA LYS A 403 -20.01 29.97 16.28
C LYS A 403 -19.18 30.79 15.31
N ILE A 404 -17.91 30.42 15.11
CA ILE A 404 -16.93 31.25 14.37
C ILE A 404 -16.77 30.83 12.91
N MET A 405 -17.09 29.58 12.60
CA MET A 405 -16.82 29.03 11.27
C MET A 405 -17.87 29.48 10.26
N LYS A 406 -17.40 29.84 9.06
CA LYS A 406 -18.27 30.17 7.93
C LYS A 406 -19.23 29.02 7.57
N ASP A 407 -20.32 29.36 6.90
CA ASP A 407 -21.26 28.38 6.37
C ASP A 407 -20.61 27.44 5.36
N GLY A 408 -20.96 26.16 5.45
CA GLY A 408 -20.43 25.11 4.59
C GLY A 408 -19.07 24.54 4.99
N ALA A 409 -18.37 25.11 5.98
CA ALA A 409 -17.12 24.57 6.49
C ALA A 409 -17.30 23.20 7.15
N ILE A 410 -16.36 22.28 6.91
CA ILE A 410 -16.36 20.94 7.51
C ILE A 410 -15.61 20.97 8.85
N LEU A 411 -16.21 20.39 9.89
CA LEU A 411 -15.61 20.28 11.22
C LEU A 411 -15.20 18.83 11.48
N ALA A 412 -13.90 18.56 11.51
CA ALA A 412 -13.38 17.22 11.72
C ALA A 412 -12.66 17.07 13.06
N THR A 413 -12.78 15.90 13.68
CA THR A 413 -11.97 15.49 14.85
C THR A 413 -11.03 14.34 14.47
N ASN A 414 -9.79 14.40 14.94
CA ASN A 414 -8.80 13.33 14.84
C ASN A 414 -8.84 12.38 16.06
N THR A 415 -9.95 12.34 16.80
CA THR A 415 -10.09 11.40 17.93
C THR A 415 -9.86 9.95 17.47
N SER A 416 -9.34 9.13 18.38
CA SER A 416 -8.97 7.73 18.13
C SER A 416 -9.99 6.72 18.68
N ALA A 417 -10.89 7.17 19.55
CA ALA A 417 -11.87 6.32 20.22
C ALA A 417 -13.12 7.04 20.74
N LEU A 418 -13.15 8.38 20.83
CA LEU A 418 -14.30 9.10 21.38
C LEU A 418 -15.47 9.09 20.39
N ASP A 419 -16.68 9.13 20.94
CA ASP A 419 -17.92 9.16 20.16
C ASP A 419 -18.04 10.47 19.37
N VAL A 420 -17.95 10.37 18.04
CA VAL A 420 -18.07 11.51 17.13
C VAL A 420 -19.49 12.08 17.12
N ASN A 421 -20.52 11.28 17.39
CA ASN A 421 -21.90 11.76 17.49
C ASN A 421 -22.08 12.67 18.70
N GLU A 422 -21.45 12.35 19.83
CA GLU A 422 -21.45 13.23 21.01
C GLU A 422 -20.78 14.57 20.75
N ILE A 423 -19.68 14.58 19.98
CA ILE A 423 -19.01 15.82 19.57
C ILE A 423 -19.89 16.60 18.59
N ALA A 424 -20.49 15.93 17.61
CA ALA A 424 -21.37 16.55 16.61
C ALA A 424 -22.61 17.20 17.24
N ALA A 425 -23.15 16.60 18.31
CA ALA A 425 -24.33 17.09 19.03
C ALA A 425 -24.13 18.46 19.70
N GLU A 426 -22.89 18.90 19.90
CA GLU A 426 -22.57 20.22 20.45
C GLU A 426 -22.62 21.34 19.40
N THR A 427 -22.91 21.00 18.14
CA THR A 427 -23.00 21.94 17.01
C THR A 427 -24.44 22.06 16.50
N LYS A 428 -24.74 23.16 15.81
CA LYS A 428 -26.01 23.33 15.08
C LYS A 428 -25.96 22.73 13.67
N ARG A 429 -24.81 22.19 13.27
CA ARG A 429 -24.52 21.59 11.95
C ARG A 429 -23.90 20.19 12.08
N PRO A 430 -24.52 19.24 12.80
CA PRO A 430 -23.98 17.89 12.94
C PRO A 430 -23.77 17.17 11.59
N GLU A 431 -24.45 17.60 10.52
CA GLU A 431 -24.26 17.14 9.15
C GLU A 431 -22.92 17.54 8.52
N ASP A 432 -22.24 18.54 9.09
CA ASP A 432 -20.93 19.05 8.71
C ASP A 432 -19.79 18.51 9.59
N VAL A 433 -20.11 17.66 10.58
CA VAL A 433 -19.16 17.06 11.50
C VAL A 433 -18.76 15.66 11.05
N ILE A 434 -17.46 15.34 11.10
CA ILE A 434 -16.93 14.01 10.75
C ILE A 434 -15.69 13.63 11.60
N GLY A 435 -15.39 12.34 11.75
CA GLY A 435 -14.08 11.92 12.25
C GLY A 435 -13.10 11.70 11.11
N LEU A 436 -11.90 12.29 11.23
CA LEU A 436 -10.77 12.05 10.34
C LEU A 436 -9.62 11.50 11.18
N HIS A 437 -9.66 10.20 11.47
CA HIS A 437 -8.68 9.53 12.32
C HIS A 437 -7.42 9.19 11.52
N PHE A 438 -6.42 10.08 11.62
CA PHE A 438 -5.07 9.88 11.11
C PHE A 438 -4.24 9.01 12.05
N PHE A 439 -3.28 8.30 11.47
CA PHE A 439 -2.41 7.38 12.19
C PHE A 439 -1.01 7.97 12.39
N SER A 440 -0.48 7.90 13.61
CA SER A 440 0.85 8.45 13.91
C SER A 440 1.98 7.57 13.33
N PRO A 441 3.03 8.16 12.71
CA PRO A 441 3.16 9.57 12.32
C PRO A 441 2.27 9.93 11.12
N ALA A 442 1.44 10.97 11.26
CA ALA A 442 0.40 11.29 10.28
C ALA A 442 0.93 11.64 8.88
N ASN A 443 2.16 12.14 8.74
CA ASN A 443 2.79 12.43 7.45
C ASN A 443 3.42 11.20 6.77
N VAL A 444 3.45 10.04 7.46
CA VAL A 444 4.06 8.80 6.97
C VAL A 444 3.01 7.72 6.74
N MET A 445 2.11 7.51 7.70
CA MET A 445 1.11 6.46 7.64
C MET A 445 0.09 6.74 6.54
N ARG A 446 -0.29 5.71 5.77
CA ARG A 446 -1.17 5.89 4.60
C ARG A 446 -2.65 5.82 4.92
N LEU A 447 -3.03 5.11 5.98
CA LEU A 447 -4.43 4.97 6.37
C LEU A 447 -5.02 6.28 6.89
N LEU A 448 -6.28 6.50 6.56
CA LEU A 448 -7.19 7.45 7.22
C LEU A 448 -8.53 6.74 7.46
N GLU A 449 -8.94 6.59 8.71
CA GLU A 449 -10.31 6.15 9.01
C GLU A 449 -11.23 7.39 8.95
N ILE A 450 -12.20 7.36 8.04
CA ILE A 450 -13.24 8.38 7.92
C ILE A 450 -14.43 7.90 8.73
N VAL A 451 -14.56 8.42 9.95
CA VAL A 451 -15.58 8.01 10.90
C VAL A 451 -16.85 8.80 10.61
N ARG A 452 -17.82 8.16 9.97
CA ARG A 452 -19.09 8.76 9.59
C ARG A 452 -20.04 8.75 10.79
N GLY A 453 -20.35 9.93 11.31
CA GLY A 453 -21.41 10.11 12.30
C GLY A 453 -22.80 9.88 11.70
N GLU A 454 -23.79 9.67 12.57
CA GLU A 454 -25.17 9.35 12.18
C GLU A 454 -25.80 10.42 11.29
N LYS A 455 -25.48 11.69 11.57
CA LYS A 455 -26.00 12.85 10.83
C LYS A 455 -25.08 13.35 9.73
N THR A 456 -23.84 12.88 9.66
CA THR A 456 -22.84 13.35 8.70
C THR A 456 -23.38 13.22 7.27
N SER A 457 -23.39 14.34 6.54
CA SER A 457 -23.94 14.38 5.18
C SER A 457 -23.08 13.58 4.19
N LYS A 458 -23.72 13.08 3.13
CA LYS A 458 -23.02 12.40 2.03
C LYS A 458 -21.97 13.30 1.37
N SER A 459 -22.25 14.60 1.26
CA SER A 459 -21.32 15.59 0.70
C SER A 459 -20.02 15.68 1.52
N VAL A 460 -20.11 15.65 2.85
CA VAL A 460 -18.93 15.67 3.73
C VAL A 460 -18.13 14.38 3.57
N VAL A 461 -18.78 13.22 3.58
CA VAL A 461 -18.07 11.93 3.38
C VAL A 461 -17.39 11.88 2.00
N ALA A 462 -18.09 12.31 0.94
CA ALA A 462 -17.54 12.37 -0.41
C ALA A 462 -16.33 13.32 -0.50
N THR A 463 -16.44 14.49 0.13
CA THR A 463 -15.36 15.48 0.23
C THR A 463 -14.17 14.90 0.98
N SER A 464 -14.39 14.23 2.12
CA SER A 464 -13.31 13.60 2.89
C SER A 464 -12.63 12.47 2.12
N MET A 465 -13.36 11.66 1.36
CA MET A 465 -12.78 10.63 0.48
C MET A 465 -11.91 11.23 -0.64
N GLN A 466 -12.40 12.31 -1.28
CA GLN A 466 -11.63 13.01 -2.30
C GLN A 466 -10.39 13.69 -1.72
N MET A 467 -10.54 14.36 -0.57
CA MET A 467 -9.45 14.98 0.18
C MET A 467 -8.39 13.94 0.51
N ALA A 468 -8.76 12.81 1.11
CA ALA A 468 -7.84 11.74 1.48
C ALA A 468 -6.99 11.27 0.28
N LYS A 469 -7.65 11.04 -0.87
CA LYS A 469 -6.97 10.69 -2.11
C LYS A 469 -6.00 11.78 -2.57
N SER A 470 -6.41 13.05 -2.49
CA SER A 470 -5.58 14.18 -2.92
C SER A 470 -4.29 14.31 -2.10
N ILE A 471 -4.34 14.05 -0.79
CA ILE A 471 -3.18 14.05 0.11
C ILE A 471 -2.45 12.70 0.18
N GLY A 472 -2.75 11.76 -0.71
CA GLY A 472 -2.06 10.46 -0.80
C GLY A 472 -2.41 9.44 0.30
N LYS A 473 -3.51 9.65 1.03
CA LYS A 473 -4.07 8.68 1.97
C LYS A 473 -4.91 7.62 1.27
N ILE A 474 -5.02 6.47 1.91
CA ILE A 474 -6.00 5.42 1.62
C ILE A 474 -7.07 5.53 2.71
N ALA A 475 -8.26 5.97 2.33
CA ALA A 475 -9.36 6.15 3.27
C ALA A 475 -10.30 4.95 3.29
N ALA A 476 -10.75 4.59 4.49
CA ALA A 476 -11.85 3.65 4.71
C ALA A 476 -12.95 4.36 5.52
N VAL A 477 -14.19 4.29 5.06
CA VAL A 477 -15.35 4.82 5.80
C VAL A 477 -15.77 3.79 6.84
N VAL A 478 -15.87 4.24 8.09
CA VAL A 478 -16.22 3.42 9.25
C VAL A 478 -17.34 4.09 10.04
N GLY A 479 -18.10 3.29 10.80
CA GLY A 479 -19.10 3.78 11.74
C GLY A 479 -18.49 4.24 13.07
N VAL A 480 -19.31 4.92 13.87
CA VAL A 480 -18.91 5.35 15.22
C VAL A 480 -19.07 4.19 16.19
N CYS A 481 -17.96 3.63 16.65
CA CYS A 481 -17.91 2.67 17.74
C CYS A 481 -16.59 2.82 18.53
N PRO A 482 -16.49 2.29 19.77
CA PRO A 482 -15.28 2.41 20.57
C PRO A 482 -14.04 1.86 19.85
N GLY A 483 -13.08 2.74 19.56
CA GLY A 483 -11.86 2.40 18.82
C GLY A 483 -12.07 2.13 17.32
N PHE A 484 -13.22 2.50 16.77
CA PHE A 484 -13.61 2.33 15.37
C PHE A 484 -13.37 0.89 14.87
N VAL A 485 -12.72 0.71 13.72
CA VAL A 485 -12.40 -0.62 13.21
C VAL A 485 -11.01 -1.06 13.68
N GLY A 486 -10.01 -0.21 13.46
CA GLY A 486 -8.62 -0.55 13.72
C GLY A 486 -8.32 -0.82 15.21
N ASN A 487 -8.56 0.16 16.09
CA ASN A 487 -8.17 0.07 17.50
C ASN A 487 -9.02 -0.97 18.23
N ARG A 488 -10.30 -1.11 17.85
CA ARG A 488 -11.20 -2.13 18.37
C ARG A 488 -10.69 -3.56 18.14
N ILE A 489 -10.20 -3.85 16.93
CA ILE A 489 -9.59 -5.14 16.61
C ILE A 489 -8.23 -5.28 17.31
N LEU A 490 -7.43 -4.21 17.38
CA LEU A 490 -6.11 -4.23 18.04
C LEU A 490 -6.21 -4.61 19.52
N ALA A 491 -7.26 -4.11 20.20
CA ALA A 491 -7.52 -4.41 21.60
C ALA A 491 -7.67 -5.93 21.85
N GLN A 492 -8.22 -6.69 20.89
CA GLN A 492 -8.36 -8.14 21.00
C GLN A 492 -6.99 -8.84 21.04
N ARG A 493 -6.09 -8.44 20.13
CA ARG A 493 -4.71 -8.96 20.09
C ARG A 493 -3.95 -8.58 21.35
N GLN A 494 -4.07 -7.33 21.80
CA GLN A 494 -3.39 -6.87 23.02
C GLN A 494 -3.88 -7.59 24.26
N ARG A 495 -5.19 -7.84 24.37
CA ARG A 495 -5.74 -8.63 25.48
C ARG A 495 -5.12 -10.02 25.51
N GLU A 496 -5.11 -10.74 24.40
CA GLU A 496 -4.55 -12.10 24.37
C GLU A 496 -3.04 -12.12 24.54
N ALA A 497 -2.30 -11.18 23.95
CA ALA A 497 -0.86 -11.06 24.18
C ALA A 497 -0.52 -10.88 25.66
N ASN A 498 -1.27 -10.03 26.37
CA ASN A 498 -1.09 -9.83 27.81
C ASN A 498 -1.47 -11.07 28.62
N LYS A 499 -2.52 -11.81 28.24
CA LYS A 499 -2.87 -13.07 28.91
C LYS A 499 -1.81 -14.15 28.71
N LEU A 500 -1.33 -14.32 27.47
CA LEU A 500 -0.29 -15.28 27.11
C LEU A 500 0.97 -15.14 27.98
N ILE A 501 1.43 -13.91 28.25
CA ILE A 501 2.64 -13.72 29.06
C ILE A 501 2.43 -14.06 30.54
N LEU A 502 1.21 -13.85 31.05
CA LEU A 502 0.84 -14.24 32.41
C LEU A 502 0.67 -15.76 32.52
N GLU A 503 0.22 -16.42 31.45
CA GLU A 503 -0.03 -17.86 31.41
C GLU A 503 1.23 -18.70 31.10
N GLY A 504 2.35 -18.08 30.73
CA GLY A 504 3.63 -18.79 30.64
C GLY A 504 4.56 -18.40 29.50
N ALA A 505 4.07 -17.72 28.47
CA ALA A 505 4.93 -17.13 27.45
C ALA A 505 5.72 -15.95 28.03
N MET A 506 6.78 -15.52 27.34
CA MET A 506 7.46 -14.25 27.62
C MET A 506 7.13 -13.20 26.55
N PRO A 507 7.33 -11.89 26.84
CA PRO A 507 7.10 -10.83 25.87
C PRO A 507 7.82 -11.04 24.54
N TRP A 508 9.06 -11.55 24.58
CA TRP A 508 9.83 -11.88 23.38
C TRP A 508 9.30 -13.07 22.61
N ASP A 509 8.73 -14.09 23.26
CA ASP A 509 8.12 -15.22 22.53
C ASP A 509 6.94 -14.75 21.69
N VAL A 510 6.08 -13.89 22.26
CA VAL A 510 4.91 -13.32 21.57
C VAL A 510 5.33 -12.38 20.46
N ASP A 511 6.28 -11.49 20.73
CA ASP A 511 6.81 -10.55 19.74
C ASP A 511 7.48 -11.28 18.58
N ASP A 512 8.26 -12.33 18.84
CA ASP A 512 8.97 -13.09 17.82
C ASP A 512 8.00 -13.87 16.95
N VAL A 513 6.97 -14.51 17.50
CA VAL A 513 5.93 -15.19 16.72
C VAL A 513 5.20 -14.23 15.78
N LEU A 514 4.81 -13.05 16.27
CA LEU A 514 4.12 -12.05 15.44
C LEU A 514 5.06 -11.38 14.44
N PHE A 515 6.34 -11.22 14.78
CA PHE A 515 7.35 -10.78 13.84
C PHE A 515 7.55 -11.83 12.75
N GLU A 516 7.75 -13.11 13.08
CA GLU A 516 7.88 -14.24 12.15
C GLU A 516 6.66 -14.33 11.21
N PHE A 517 5.45 -14.09 11.72
CA PHE A 517 4.23 -14.01 10.91
C PHE A 517 4.28 -12.91 9.84
N GLY A 518 4.93 -11.79 10.15
CA GLY A 518 5.17 -10.71 9.20
C GLY A 518 4.91 -9.29 9.71
N PHE A 519 4.43 -9.11 10.94
CA PHE A 519 4.25 -7.76 11.49
C PHE A 519 5.60 -7.05 11.60
N PRO A 520 5.64 -5.72 11.42
CA PRO A 520 6.88 -4.95 11.55
C PRO A 520 7.44 -4.95 12.97
N MET A 521 6.58 -5.15 13.97
CA MET A 521 6.92 -5.14 15.39
C MET A 521 5.85 -5.91 16.18
N GLY A 522 6.27 -6.62 17.23
CA GLY A 522 5.34 -7.26 18.16
C GLY A 522 4.70 -6.28 19.15
N PRO A 523 3.64 -6.70 19.87
CA PRO A 523 2.85 -5.83 20.74
C PRO A 523 3.66 -5.24 21.90
N PHE A 524 4.65 -5.94 22.44
CA PHE A 524 5.41 -5.47 23.60
C PHE A 524 6.49 -4.48 23.19
N ALA A 525 7.24 -4.75 22.10
CA ALA A 525 8.15 -3.75 21.56
C ALA A 525 7.41 -2.50 21.06
N MET A 526 6.18 -2.65 20.54
CA MET A 526 5.33 -1.51 20.17
C MET A 526 4.96 -0.68 21.41
N SER A 527 4.60 -1.36 22.51
CA SER A 527 4.26 -0.70 23.77
C SER A 527 5.45 0.06 24.35
N ASP A 528 6.66 -0.50 24.27
CA ASP A 528 7.89 0.18 24.67
C ASP A 528 8.25 1.37 23.76
N LEU A 529 8.00 1.27 22.45
CA LEU A 529 8.20 2.37 21.51
C LEU A 529 7.24 3.54 21.78
N ALA A 530 5.97 3.23 22.06
CA ALA A 530 4.97 4.23 22.43
C ALA A 530 5.32 4.86 23.79
N GLY A 531 5.67 4.03 24.76
CA GLY A 531 5.94 4.40 26.14
C GLY A 531 4.88 3.81 27.06
N LEU A 532 5.33 3.04 28.07
CA LEU A 532 4.43 2.35 28.99
C LEU A 532 3.68 3.32 29.92
N ASP A 533 4.16 4.55 30.07
CA ASP A 533 3.56 5.59 30.91
C ASP A 533 2.46 6.41 30.23
N ILE A 534 2.14 6.16 28.96
CA ILE A 534 1.08 6.92 28.26
C ILE A 534 -0.28 6.67 28.92
N GLY A 535 -0.81 7.68 29.63
CA GLY A 535 -2.05 7.56 30.38
C GLY A 535 -1.91 6.78 31.70
N TRP A 536 -0.69 6.58 32.17
CA TRP A 536 -0.40 6.11 33.53
C TRP A 536 -0.15 7.33 34.43
N ASP A 537 -0.67 7.28 35.65
CA ASP A 537 -0.46 8.30 36.67
C ASP A 537 0.16 7.62 37.90
N LYS A 538 1.35 8.10 38.28
CA LYS A 538 2.11 7.57 39.41
C LYS A 538 1.34 7.66 40.73
N ASP A 539 0.56 8.71 40.93
CA ASP A 539 -0.15 8.94 42.19
C ASP A 539 -1.46 8.13 42.28
N LEU A 540 -1.99 7.68 41.14
CA LEU A 540 -3.18 6.83 41.05
C LEU A 540 -2.86 5.34 40.88
N SER A 541 -1.59 5.01 40.63
CA SER A 541 -1.14 3.63 40.41
C SER A 541 -1.35 2.77 41.65
N LYS A 542 -1.96 1.60 41.44
CA LYS A 542 -2.20 0.59 42.49
C LYS A 542 -1.40 -0.70 42.27
N GLY A 543 -0.64 -0.77 41.18
CA GLY A 543 0.04 -1.98 40.77
C GLY A 543 -0.92 -3.12 40.40
N ASP A 544 -2.15 -2.78 39.97
CA ASP A 544 -3.22 -3.73 39.64
C ASP A 544 -2.99 -4.42 38.29
N THR A 545 -2.21 -3.78 37.41
CA THR A 545 -1.81 -4.37 36.11
C THR A 545 -0.31 -4.57 36.04
N LEU A 546 0.13 -5.52 35.19
CA LEU A 546 1.54 -5.73 34.91
C LEU A 546 2.22 -4.44 34.41
N ARG A 547 1.50 -3.66 33.59
CA ARG A 547 1.96 -2.37 33.08
C ARG A 547 2.23 -1.37 34.23
N ASP A 548 1.35 -1.31 35.22
CA ASP A 548 1.53 -0.43 36.39
C ASP A 548 2.82 -0.80 37.12
N ARG A 549 3.04 -2.10 37.37
CA ARG A 549 4.24 -2.61 38.04
C ARG A 549 5.51 -2.28 37.26
N LEU A 550 5.48 -2.36 35.93
CA LEU A 550 6.60 -1.95 35.08
C LEU A 550 6.86 -0.43 35.21
N CYS A 551 5.82 0.39 35.18
CA CYS A 551 5.96 1.84 35.31
C CYS A 551 6.48 2.26 36.71
N GLU A 552 5.97 1.61 37.77
CA GLU A 552 6.42 1.79 39.16
C GLU A 552 7.91 1.42 39.32
N ALA A 553 8.37 0.40 38.59
CA ALA A 553 9.78 0.01 38.52
C ALA A 553 10.64 0.92 37.61
N GLY A 554 10.08 2.02 37.10
CA GLY A 554 10.79 2.97 36.23
C GLY A 554 11.00 2.47 34.79
N ARG A 555 10.31 1.40 34.39
CA ARG A 555 10.36 0.86 33.02
C ARG A 555 9.31 1.58 32.16
N LEU A 556 9.69 2.70 31.54
CA LEU A 556 8.77 3.53 30.75
C LEU A 556 8.88 3.30 29.24
N GLY A 557 9.67 2.32 28.80
CA GLY A 557 9.89 1.96 27.40
C GLY A 557 11.22 2.44 26.83
N GLN A 558 11.30 2.55 25.50
CA GLN A 558 12.53 2.86 24.77
C GLN A 558 13.13 4.22 25.16
N LYS A 559 12.30 5.20 25.54
CA LYS A 559 12.73 6.55 25.94
C LYS A 559 13.57 6.57 27.22
N THR A 560 13.41 5.57 28.09
CA THR A 560 14.18 5.38 29.33
C THR A 560 15.19 4.25 29.22
N GLY A 561 15.35 3.65 28.04
CA GLY A 561 16.23 2.50 27.81
C GLY A 561 15.72 1.18 28.40
N LYS A 562 14.55 1.17 29.06
CA LYS A 562 13.99 0.00 29.75
C LYS A 562 12.46 0.02 29.74
N GLY A 563 11.86 -1.09 29.33
CA GLY A 563 10.42 -1.36 29.22
C GLY A 563 10.15 -2.84 29.50
N PHE A 564 9.37 -3.51 28.63
CA PHE A 564 9.37 -4.97 28.54
C PHE A 564 10.74 -5.53 28.11
N TYR A 565 11.53 -4.73 27.40
CA TYR A 565 12.91 -5.02 27.01
C TYR A 565 13.91 -4.07 27.67
N ILE A 566 15.19 -4.45 27.64
CA ILE A 566 16.29 -3.50 27.79
C ILE A 566 16.78 -3.04 26.41
N TYR A 567 17.09 -1.75 26.28
CA TYR A 567 17.55 -1.12 25.06
C TYR A 567 18.97 -0.56 25.22
N ASP A 568 19.85 -0.84 24.27
CA ASP A 568 21.18 -0.22 24.20
C ASP A 568 21.14 1.20 23.61
N GLU A 569 22.31 1.85 23.49
CA GLU A 569 22.44 3.20 22.93
C GLU A 569 21.93 3.30 21.48
N ASP A 570 22.06 2.20 20.72
CA ASP A 570 21.58 2.05 19.34
C ASP A 570 20.09 1.67 19.27
N ARG A 571 19.43 1.53 20.43
CA ARG A 571 18.04 1.13 20.61
C ARG A 571 17.72 -0.29 20.15
N ASN A 572 18.72 -1.18 20.13
CA ASN A 572 18.49 -2.60 19.96
C ASN A 572 17.87 -3.17 21.24
N LYS A 573 16.82 -3.99 21.08
CA LYS A 573 16.11 -4.63 22.20
C LYS A 573 16.75 -5.96 22.59
N SER A 574 16.84 -6.25 23.88
CA SER A 574 17.22 -7.56 24.43
C SER A 574 16.25 -8.00 25.53
N PRO A 575 16.01 -9.32 25.71
CA PRO A 575 15.29 -9.84 26.87
C PRO A 575 15.89 -9.38 28.20
N ASP A 576 15.05 -9.26 29.22
CA ASP A 576 15.44 -8.77 30.54
C ASP A 576 14.94 -9.71 31.65
N GLN A 577 15.89 -10.21 32.45
CA GLN A 577 15.61 -11.16 33.53
C GLN A 577 14.70 -10.56 34.61
N GLU A 578 14.84 -9.27 34.90
CA GLU A 578 13.99 -8.61 35.91
C GLU A 578 12.52 -8.54 35.46
N VAL A 579 12.27 -8.41 34.14
CA VAL A 579 10.90 -8.44 33.58
C VAL A 579 10.32 -9.85 33.68
N GLU A 580 11.13 -10.88 33.40
CA GLU A 580 10.71 -12.27 33.56
C GLU A 580 10.34 -12.60 35.02
N GLU A 581 11.14 -12.14 35.98
CA GLU A 581 10.88 -12.30 37.41
C GLU A 581 9.60 -11.55 37.83
N LEU A 582 9.42 -10.31 37.36
CA LEU A 582 8.24 -9.50 37.66
C LEU A 582 6.96 -10.14 37.09
N ILE A 583 7.00 -10.71 35.88
CA ILE A 583 5.87 -11.43 35.29
C ILE A 583 5.52 -12.67 36.11
N LYS A 584 6.53 -13.46 36.50
CA LYS A 584 6.34 -14.65 37.36
C LYS A 584 5.67 -14.28 38.68
N GLU A 585 6.21 -13.26 39.36
CA GLU A 585 5.66 -12.77 40.62
C GLU A 585 4.21 -12.27 40.44
N PHE A 586 3.95 -11.50 39.38
CA PHE A 586 2.62 -11.00 39.09
C PHE A 586 1.61 -12.15 38.86
N SER A 587 1.98 -13.15 38.06
CA SER A 587 1.14 -14.34 37.82
C SER A 587 0.86 -15.11 39.11
N ASP A 588 1.87 -15.33 39.95
CA ASP A 588 1.72 -16.06 41.22
C ASP A 588 0.81 -15.31 42.20
N ASN A 589 1.00 -13.99 42.33
CA ASN A 589 0.16 -13.12 43.18
C ASN A 589 -1.31 -13.11 42.72
N HIS A 590 -1.57 -13.25 41.42
CA HIS A 590 -2.91 -13.32 40.85
C HIS A 590 -3.44 -14.75 40.67
N GLN A 591 -2.71 -15.76 41.18
CA GLN A 591 -3.08 -17.18 41.09
C GLN A 591 -3.29 -17.66 39.65
N ILE A 592 -2.58 -17.07 38.69
CA ILE A 592 -2.62 -17.44 37.27
C ILE A 592 -1.69 -18.64 37.07
N LYS A 593 -2.25 -19.78 36.69
CA LYS A 593 -1.48 -21.00 36.45
C LYS A 593 -0.61 -20.83 35.20
N ARG A 594 0.72 -20.81 35.41
CA ARG A 594 1.70 -20.79 34.30
C ARG A 594 1.90 -22.19 33.71
N ARG A 595 2.06 -22.29 32.40
CA ARG A 595 2.39 -23.50 31.63
C ARG A 595 3.21 -23.17 30.39
N PRO A 596 3.92 -24.15 29.78
CA PRO A 596 4.47 -23.96 28.45
C PRO A 596 3.36 -23.60 27.43
N ILE A 597 3.66 -22.65 26.54
CA ILE A 597 2.77 -22.22 25.46
C ILE A 597 3.53 -22.36 24.14
N GLU A 598 2.94 -23.09 23.21
CA GLU A 598 3.54 -23.32 21.88
C GLU A 598 3.39 -22.10 20.98
N LYS A 599 4.32 -21.93 20.02
CA LYS A 599 4.28 -20.82 19.04
C LYS A 599 2.96 -20.75 18.27
N GLU A 600 2.41 -21.90 17.90
CA GLU A 600 1.14 -21.96 17.17
C GLU A 600 -0.01 -21.40 18.02
N GLU A 601 -0.07 -21.75 19.31
CA GLU A 601 -1.10 -21.25 20.22
C GLU A 601 -0.98 -19.73 20.41
N ILE A 602 0.24 -19.20 20.55
CA ILE A 602 0.49 -17.76 20.60
C ILE A 602 -0.08 -17.07 19.36
N LEU A 603 0.20 -17.61 18.17
CA LEU A 603 -0.27 -17.06 16.91
C LEU A 603 -1.80 -17.08 16.83
N GLU A 604 -2.42 -18.24 17.08
CA GLU A 604 -3.87 -18.41 17.01
C GLU A 604 -4.60 -17.50 18.01
N ARG A 605 -4.13 -17.42 19.26
CA ARG A 605 -4.72 -16.53 20.27
C ARG A 605 -4.54 -15.07 19.94
N CYS A 606 -3.44 -14.68 19.30
CA CYS A 606 -3.25 -13.29 18.89
C CYS A 606 -4.07 -12.92 17.65
N LEU A 607 -4.39 -13.86 16.76
CA LEU A 607 -5.02 -13.57 15.46
C LEU A 607 -6.51 -13.93 15.37
N TYR A 608 -6.95 -15.09 15.84
CA TYR A 608 -8.34 -15.52 15.66
C TYR A 608 -9.37 -14.63 16.37
N PRO A 609 -9.10 -14.09 17.58
CA PRO A 609 -9.97 -13.08 18.19
C PRO A 609 -10.08 -11.79 17.38
N MET A 610 -9.03 -11.40 16.65
CA MET A 610 -9.09 -10.26 15.74
C MET A 610 -10.07 -10.52 14.59
N ILE A 611 -10.03 -11.72 14.02
CA ILE A 611 -10.92 -12.15 12.94
C ILE A 611 -12.36 -12.17 13.42
N ASN A 612 -12.61 -12.75 14.60
CA ASN A 612 -13.92 -12.78 15.24
C ASN A 612 -14.48 -11.37 15.45
N GLU A 613 -13.65 -10.44 15.90
CA GLU A 613 -14.06 -9.05 16.09
C GLU A 613 -14.37 -8.34 14.76
N GLY A 614 -13.64 -8.68 13.69
CA GLY A 614 -13.99 -8.24 12.34
C GLY A 614 -15.40 -8.68 11.92
N PHE A 615 -15.82 -9.90 12.28
CA PHE A 615 -17.20 -10.34 12.03
C PHE A 615 -18.24 -9.55 12.83
N LYS A 616 -17.95 -9.23 14.11
CA LYS A 616 -18.84 -8.37 14.91
C LYS A 616 -18.97 -6.96 14.31
N ILE A 617 -17.86 -6.39 13.86
CA ILE A 617 -17.84 -5.08 13.19
C ILE A 617 -18.71 -5.08 11.92
N LEU A 618 -18.66 -6.17 11.13
CA LEU A 618 -19.51 -6.31 9.95
C LEU A 618 -20.99 -6.48 10.32
N GLU A 619 -21.27 -7.28 11.34
CA GLU A 619 -22.62 -7.52 11.86
C GLU A 619 -23.29 -6.22 12.34
N GLU A 620 -22.51 -5.38 13.02
CA GLU A 620 -22.94 -4.08 13.53
C GLU A 620 -23.01 -2.98 12.45
N GLY A 621 -22.56 -3.27 11.22
CA GLY A 621 -22.52 -2.29 10.13
C GLY A 621 -21.47 -1.19 10.31
N MET A 622 -20.47 -1.40 11.17
CA MET A 622 -19.39 -0.44 11.45
C MET A 622 -18.31 -0.42 10.36
N ALA A 623 -18.25 -1.48 9.55
CA ALA A 623 -17.52 -1.50 8.28
C ALA A 623 -18.46 -1.95 7.16
N ILE A 624 -18.27 -1.41 5.95
CA ILE A 624 -19.14 -1.73 4.81
C ILE A 624 -18.87 -3.16 4.30
N ARG A 625 -17.59 -3.57 4.29
CA ARG A 625 -17.14 -4.86 3.73
C ARG A 625 -15.98 -5.44 4.51
N ALA A 626 -15.80 -6.75 4.42
CA ALA A 626 -14.62 -7.44 4.94
C ALA A 626 -13.32 -6.88 4.34
N SER A 627 -13.35 -6.49 3.05
CA SER A 627 -12.21 -5.88 2.38
C SER A 627 -11.83 -4.50 2.92
N ASP A 628 -12.78 -3.76 3.46
CA ASP A 628 -12.51 -2.44 4.04
C ASP A 628 -11.76 -2.58 5.38
N ILE A 629 -12.10 -3.61 6.18
CA ILE A 629 -11.36 -4.00 7.40
C ILE A 629 -9.92 -4.41 7.06
N ASP A 630 -9.75 -5.22 6.01
CA ASP A 630 -8.41 -5.66 5.59
C ASP A 630 -7.54 -4.48 5.16
N ILE A 631 -8.11 -3.52 4.42
CA ILE A 631 -7.38 -2.31 4.02
C ILE A 631 -6.96 -1.46 5.23
N VAL A 632 -7.80 -1.32 6.25
CA VAL A 632 -7.46 -0.69 7.53
C VAL A 632 -6.22 -1.37 8.13
N TRP A 633 -6.24 -2.69 8.23
CA TRP A 633 -5.15 -3.43 8.87
C TRP A 633 -3.84 -3.43 8.08
N ILE A 634 -3.89 -3.54 6.75
CA ILE A 634 -2.70 -3.46 5.89
C ILE A 634 -2.04 -2.09 6.00
N ASN A 635 -2.82 -1.01 5.96
CA ASN A 635 -2.29 0.35 5.78
C ASN A 635 -2.12 1.14 7.08
N GLY A 636 -2.77 0.72 8.17
CA GLY A 636 -2.70 1.36 9.49
C GLY A 636 -1.89 0.59 10.52
N TYR A 637 -2.02 -0.74 10.53
CA TYR A 637 -1.52 -1.60 11.62
C TYR A 637 -0.43 -2.59 11.19
N GLY A 638 -0.01 -2.51 9.92
CA GLY A 638 1.12 -3.27 9.39
C GLY A 638 0.83 -4.76 9.26
N TRP A 639 -0.42 -5.14 8.97
CA TRP A 639 -0.72 -6.52 8.58
C TRP A 639 0.09 -6.87 7.32
N PRO A 640 0.83 -8.00 7.30
CA PRO A 640 1.64 -8.38 6.15
C PRO A 640 0.75 -8.57 4.92
N ILE A 641 0.94 -7.75 3.88
CA ILE A 641 0.10 -7.75 2.67
C ILE A 641 0.11 -9.11 1.94
N TYR A 642 1.19 -9.89 2.06
CA TYR A 642 1.26 -11.25 1.54
C TYR A 642 0.40 -12.28 2.32
N GLN A 643 -0.24 -11.86 3.41
CA GLN A 643 -1.30 -12.58 4.12
C GLN A 643 -2.70 -11.95 3.88
N GLY A 644 -2.80 -10.89 3.08
CA GLY A 644 -4.05 -10.26 2.65
C GLY A 644 -4.60 -9.27 3.65
N GLY A 645 -5.03 -9.74 4.81
CA GLY A 645 -5.68 -8.96 5.88
C GLY A 645 -6.30 -9.93 6.88
N PRO A 646 -6.75 -9.52 8.07
CA PRO A 646 -7.36 -10.44 9.04
C PRO A 646 -8.53 -11.24 8.45
N MET A 647 -9.42 -10.60 7.71
CA MET A 647 -10.59 -11.27 7.14
C MET A 647 -10.15 -12.26 6.05
N PHE A 648 -9.33 -11.83 5.08
CA PHE A 648 -8.81 -12.71 4.03
C PHE A 648 -7.97 -13.87 4.59
N TYR A 649 -7.14 -13.61 5.59
CA TYR A 649 -6.34 -14.64 6.26
C TYR A 649 -7.23 -15.67 6.92
N GLY A 650 -8.31 -15.25 7.59
CA GLY A 650 -9.29 -16.18 8.15
C GLY A 650 -9.91 -17.11 7.09
N ASN A 651 -10.14 -16.59 5.88
CA ASN A 651 -10.62 -17.40 4.75
C ASN A 651 -9.55 -18.38 4.24
N LEU A 652 -8.27 -18.01 4.24
CA LEU A 652 -7.17 -18.93 3.90
C LEU A 652 -7.08 -20.11 4.87
N ILE A 653 -7.33 -19.87 6.16
CA ILE A 653 -7.34 -20.92 7.20
C ILE A 653 -8.59 -21.80 7.07
N GLY A 654 -9.73 -21.16 6.85
CA GLY A 654 -11.07 -21.76 6.86
C GLY A 654 -11.87 -21.24 8.06
N TYR A 655 -12.96 -20.49 7.79
CA TYR A 655 -13.80 -19.91 8.84
C TYR A 655 -14.49 -20.97 9.71
N ASP A 656 -14.75 -22.16 9.16
CA ASP A 656 -15.24 -23.32 9.89
C ASP A 656 -14.27 -23.78 10.99
N LYS A 657 -12.97 -23.79 10.69
CA LYS A 657 -11.91 -24.14 11.65
C LYS A 657 -11.77 -23.07 12.73
N ILE A 658 -11.82 -21.80 12.35
CA ILE A 658 -11.76 -20.69 13.29
C ILE A 658 -12.98 -20.70 14.22
N LEU A 659 -14.18 -20.93 13.68
CA LEU A 659 -15.39 -21.05 14.48
C LEU A 659 -15.29 -22.20 15.49
N LYS A 660 -14.81 -23.36 15.06
CA LYS A 660 -14.58 -24.49 15.96
C LYS A 660 -13.59 -24.14 17.06
N TRP A 661 -12.46 -23.53 16.68
CA TRP A 661 -11.44 -23.10 17.63
C TRP A 661 -11.99 -22.13 18.67
N LEU A 662 -12.76 -21.12 18.24
CA LEU A 662 -13.39 -20.14 19.14
C LEU A 662 -14.35 -20.82 20.13
N LYS A 663 -15.17 -21.79 19.68
CA LYS A 663 -16.06 -22.56 20.55
C LYS A 663 -15.31 -23.41 21.59
N ASP A 664 -14.15 -23.94 21.25
CA ASP A 664 -13.34 -24.72 22.18
C ASP A 664 -12.57 -23.81 23.16
N MET A 665 -12.14 -22.64 22.70
CA MET A 665 -11.55 -21.61 23.54
C MET A 665 -12.56 -20.97 24.49
N GLU A 666 -13.81 -20.78 24.06
CA GLU A 666 -14.89 -20.29 24.93
C GLU A 666 -15.13 -21.23 26.11
N LYS A 667 -15.15 -22.55 25.87
CA LYS A 667 -15.31 -23.56 26.93
C LYS A 667 -14.16 -23.56 27.94
N SER A 668 -12.94 -23.28 27.49
CA SER A 668 -11.72 -23.42 28.30
C SER A 668 -11.22 -22.12 28.93
N HIS A 669 -11.48 -20.97 28.29
CA HIS A 669 -10.95 -19.66 28.66
C HIS A 669 -12.05 -18.59 28.84
N GLY A 670 -13.31 -18.89 28.51
CA GLY A 670 -14.48 -18.04 28.82
C GLY A 670 -15.02 -17.20 27.66
N GLN A 671 -16.02 -16.36 27.99
CA GLN A 671 -16.89 -15.66 27.03
C GLN A 671 -16.19 -14.65 26.11
N GLU A 672 -14.94 -14.28 26.38
CA GLU A 672 -14.19 -13.41 25.46
C GLU A 672 -13.93 -14.06 24.10
N PHE A 673 -14.00 -15.40 24.03
CA PHE A 673 -13.88 -16.18 22.81
C PHE A 673 -15.22 -16.51 22.16
N THR A 674 -16.34 -16.03 22.69
CA THR A 674 -17.67 -16.28 22.12
C THR A 674 -17.66 -15.90 20.63
N PRO A 675 -17.97 -16.85 19.72
CA PRO A 675 -18.03 -16.56 18.30
C PRO A 675 -19.07 -15.49 17.96
N SER A 676 -18.76 -14.63 16.99
CA SER A 676 -19.75 -13.73 16.40
C SER A 676 -20.89 -14.55 15.78
N PRO A 677 -22.16 -14.19 16.03
CA PRO A 677 -23.29 -14.80 15.34
C PRO A 677 -23.17 -14.69 13.81
N TYR A 678 -22.58 -13.60 13.30
CA TYR A 678 -22.34 -13.46 11.87
C TYR A 678 -21.27 -14.42 11.33
N LEU A 679 -20.22 -14.73 12.09
CA LEU A 679 -19.29 -15.81 11.73
C LEU A 679 -20.01 -17.16 11.67
N GLU A 680 -20.87 -17.46 12.64
CA GLU A 680 -21.67 -18.71 12.62
C GLU A 680 -22.55 -18.77 11.38
N LYS A 681 -23.23 -17.67 11.05
CA LYS A 681 -24.05 -17.56 9.86
C LYS A 681 -23.24 -17.80 8.59
N VAL A 682 -22.08 -17.16 8.46
CA VAL A 682 -21.19 -17.30 7.30
C VAL A 682 -20.74 -18.75 7.09
N VAL A 683 -20.43 -19.47 8.16
CA VAL A 683 -20.06 -20.88 8.10
C VAL A 683 -21.27 -21.77 7.76
N ASN A 684 -22.42 -21.55 8.40
CA ASN A 684 -23.61 -22.39 8.22
C ASN A 684 -24.27 -22.22 6.85
N GLU A 685 -24.24 -21.01 6.31
CA GLU A 685 -24.87 -20.65 5.02
C GLU A 685 -23.86 -20.60 3.87
N GLU A 686 -22.60 -20.96 4.09
CA GLU A 686 -21.51 -20.93 3.09
C GLU A 686 -21.37 -19.58 2.37
N ILE A 687 -21.50 -18.48 3.12
CA ILE A 687 -21.46 -17.12 2.56
C ILE A 687 -20.03 -16.77 2.10
N ASN A 688 -19.87 -16.43 0.82
CA ASN A 688 -18.60 -15.94 0.30
C ASN A 688 -18.47 -14.42 0.51
N LEU A 689 -17.61 -14.02 1.48
CA LEU A 689 -17.34 -12.60 1.78
C LEU A 689 -16.49 -11.88 0.71
N PHE A 690 -15.85 -12.63 -0.19
CA PHE A 690 -14.93 -12.12 -1.20
C PHE A 690 -15.45 -12.37 -2.64
N GLY A 691 -16.72 -12.77 -2.75
CA GLY A 691 -17.40 -13.09 -4.01
C GLY A 691 -17.84 -11.87 -4.81
#